data_AF-A0ABD1CV79-F1
#
_entry.id   AF-A0ABD1CV79-F1
#
_cell.length_a   1.000
_cell.length_b   1.000
_cell.length_c   1.000
_cell.angle_alpha   90.00
_cell.angle_beta   90.00
_cell.angle_gamma   90.00
#
_symmetry.space_group_name_H-M   'P 1'
#
loop_
_entity.id
_entity.type
_entity.pdbx_description
1 polymer ?
#
loop_
_entity_poly.entity_id
_entity_poly.type
_entity_poly.pdbx_seq_one_letter_code
_entity_poly.pdbx_strand_id
1 'polypeptide(L)'
;MFVRKLTFLGLLAVVAAVPIDHINWQLVPNSEGRLHLVNVNPYDLPQTYDDPEFHFQPETDIVFRLFTRNNPGEPQFLEINDPASILNSNFNPAHPTRFTIHGWNSNGNDGLNTRVRDEVLAIGDFNVISVDWSVANSPNYISSRNAVGPAGFGVGRLIDELVALRGADVNNIYVIGFSLGAHVAANAGKHHGGRINSIIALDPAGPLFSAGDVDAVSPQDGQYVETVNTNSGLLGNGEPLGQANFYPNGGRTQPGCGTDIGGGCAHGRAPAFYVESIRSSVPFRSTRCSSHDEILVGECSVSGPDANMGGEPSNFGRGVSGIYFLTTNGESPFAQGNWQLVPTADGRLHLVNINPYNLPEAQDPEVHFEPETDIGFWLFTRSNPTTPQFLRINDPASIVNSNFNPANPTRFTIHGWSNDGSYPMNNAIRDRLLAVGDFNVITVDWGAAALNPSYIGARNSVGAAGFGVGRMIDELIAHRGVDVNSIYLIGFSLGAHVAGNAGKHHGGRINTIIALDPAGPLFSAGQADAVSPQDGLYVETIMSNAGLLGINVPLGQANFYPNGGRSQPGCGTDIGGSCAHARAPQFYAESIGASVPFRSTRCANHDEILAGVCTPSGPDANMGGQPSNFGRGVNGIFFLTTNGDAPSCPCPTALSPWDTQCVNRAQPLTDCKKYANNAFDLSDGTVPTKLHGGNLYTNTVAFEQQEAAKRSLEADSKLFHATCDELHKLFDVIVTLKEEGAASEEVQ
;
A
#
# COMPACT_ATOMS: atom_id res chain seq x y z
N MET A 1 -43.45 18.34 1.60
CA MET A 1 -42.93 18.11 2.96
C MET A 1 -42.38 16.70 3.02
N PHE A 2 -41.04 16.61 3.04
CA PHE A 2 -40.15 15.53 3.48
C PHE A 2 -40.23 14.08 2.94
N VAL A 3 -39.17 13.79 2.14
CA VAL A 3 -38.22 12.66 2.20
C VAL A 3 -38.66 11.28 1.67
N ARG A 4 -38.14 10.96 0.48
CA ARG A 4 -37.77 9.59 0.08
C ARG A 4 -36.24 9.53 -0.07
N LYS A 5 -35.62 8.64 0.72
CA LYS A 5 -34.25 8.14 0.53
C LYS A 5 -34.22 7.32 -0.76
N LEU A 6 -33.34 7.68 -1.71
CA LEU A 6 -32.89 6.77 -2.76
C LEU A 6 -31.46 6.32 -2.40
N THR A 7 -31.34 5.06 -2.01
CA THR A 7 -30.09 4.30 -2.01
C THR A 7 -29.67 4.06 -3.46
N PHE A 8 -28.53 4.59 -3.88
CA PHE A 8 -27.85 4.20 -5.11
C PHE A 8 -27.18 2.84 -4.88
N LEU A 9 -27.77 1.77 -5.42
CA LEU A 9 -27.05 0.54 -5.70
C LEU A 9 -26.13 0.81 -6.91
N GLY A 10 -24.82 0.69 -6.72
CA GLY A 10 -23.87 0.57 -7.82
C GLY A 10 -24.16 -0.72 -8.58
N LEU A 11 -24.57 -0.60 -9.84
CA LEU A 11 -24.77 -1.74 -10.73
C LEU A 11 -23.40 -2.32 -11.09
N LEU A 12 -23.10 -3.55 -10.65
CA LEU A 12 -22.04 -4.37 -11.21
C LEU A 12 -22.43 -4.74 -12.65
N ALA A 13 -21.64 -4.29 -13.64
CA ALA A 13 -21.62 -4.93 -14.93
C ALA A 13 -20.60 -6.09 -14.87
N VAL A 14 -21.10 -7.32 -14.74
CA VAL A 14 -20.33 -8.51 -15.05
C VAL A 14 -20.18 -8.55 -16.57
N VAL A 15 -19.00 -8.21 -17.09
CA VAL A 15 -18.66 -8.51 -18.48
C VAL A 15 -18.47 -10.01 -18.55
N ALA A 16 -19.39 -10.70 -19.21
CA ALA A 16 -19.14 -12.07 -19.67
C ALA A 16 -18.08 -11.99 -20.77
N ALA A 17 -16.81 -12.03 -20.39
CA ALA A 17 -15.73 -12.26 -21.34
C ALA A 17 -15.87 -13.71 -21.85
N VAL A 18 -16.12 -13.86 -23.15
CA VAL A 18 -15.91 -15.14 -23.83
C VAL A 18 -14.45 -15.52 -23.60
N PRO A 19 -14.12 -16.76 -23.19
CA PRO A 19 -12.74 -17.15 -22.97
C PRO A 19 -12.02 -17.12 -24.31
N ILE A 20 -11.23 -16.09 -24.55
CA ILE A 20 -10.21 -16.06 -25.60
C ILE A 20 -9.02 -16.81 -25.00
N ASP A 21 -8.49 -17.78 -25.73
CA ASP A 21 -7.36 -18.59 -25.29
C ASP A 21 -6.14 -17.67 -25.02
N HIS A 22 -5.81 -17.44 -23.75
CA HIS A 22 -4.94 -16.35 -23.28
C HIS A 22 -3.45 -16.52 -23.61
N ILE A 23 -3.05 -17.58 -24.32
CA ILE A 23 -1.65 -17.91 -24.57
C ILE A 23 -1.10 -17.14 -25.79
N ASN A 24 -1.96 -16.73 -26.72
CA ASN A 24 -1.54 -16.20 -28.02
C ASN A 24 -1.78 -14.71 -28.21
N TRP A 25 -2.32 -13.96 -27.24
CA TRP A 25 -2.65 -12.54 -27.41
C TRP A 25 -1.86 -11.65 -26.44
N GLN A 26 -1.16 -10.65 -26.96
CA GLN A 26 -0.41 -9.66 -26.17
C GLN A 26 -0.95 -8.26 -26.45
N LEU A 27 -0.99 -7.41 -25.42
CA LEU A 27 -1.31 -6.00 -25.56
C LEU A 27 -0.03 -5.24 -25.92
N VAL A 28 0.05 -4.67 -27.11
CA VAL A 28 1.27 -4.01 -27.63
C VAL A 28 0.95 -2.56 -27.99
N PRO A 29 1.68 -1.57 -27.46
CA PRO A 29 1.57 -0.18 -27.90
C PRO A 29 2.20 0.00 -29.28
N ASN A 30 1.55 0.76 -30.17
CA ASN A 30 2.17 1.23 -31.41
C ASN A 30 3.10 2.44 -31.14
N SER A 31 3.73 2.98 -32.20
CA SER A 31 4.61 4.15 -32.11
C SER A 31 3.93 5.44 -31.62
N GLU A 32 2.60 5.47 -31.61
CA GLU A 32 1.77 6.56 -31.12
C GLU A 32 1.24 6.29 -29.70
N GLY A 33 1.67 5.20 -29.07
CA GLY A 33 1.25 4.77 -27.75
C GLY A 33 -0.07 4.00 -27.71
N ARG A 34 -0.83 3.89 -28.82
CA ARG A 34 -2.13 3.19 -28.86
C ARG A 34 -1.95 1.69 -28.65
N LEU A 35 -2.66 1.14 -27.66
CA LEU A 35 -2.61 -0.27 -27.30
C LEU A 35 -3.48 -1.12 -28.24
N HIS A 36 -2.88 -2.15 -28.84
CA HIS A 36 -3.54 -3.13 -29.69
C HIS A 36 -3.43 -4.52 -29.08
N LEU A 37 -4.49 -5.32 -29.18
CA LEU A 37 -4.42 -6.74 -28.84
C LEU A 37 -3.91 -7.50 -30.06
N VAL A 38 -2.67 -7.98 -30.01
CA VAL A 38 -1.98 -8.65 -31.12
C VAL A 38 -1.86 -10.13 -30.84
N ASN A 39 -2.28 -10.95 -31.80
CA ASN A 39 -2.03 -12.39 -31.73
C ASN A 39 -0.56 -12.67 -32.09
N VAL A 40 0.23 -13.15 -31.13
CA VAL A 40 1.66 -13.46 -31.26
C VAL A 40 1.93 -14.88 -31.77
N ASN A 41 0.89 -15.67 -32.06
CA ASN A 41 1.03 -16.97 -32.70
C ASN A 41 0.88 -16.84 -34.23
N PRO A 42 1.97 -16.98 -35.01
CA PRO A 42 1.95 -16.79 -36.46
C PRO A 42 1.16 -17.87 -37.21
N TYR A 43 0.68 -18.91 -36.53
CA TYR A 43 -0.06 -20.03 -37.12
C TYR A 43 -1.55 -20.06 -36.75
N ASP A 44 -2.01 -19.14 -35.90
CA ASP A 44 -3.37 -19.12 -35.35
C ASP A 44 -4.00 -17.72 -35.46
N LEU A 45 -3.99 -17.18 -36.68
CA LEU A 45 -4.63 -15.91 -37.00
C LEU A 45 -6.14 -16.13 -37.22
N PRO A 46 -7.03 -15.51 -36.42
CA PRO A 46 -8.46 -15.55 -36.71
C PRO A 46 -8.72 -14.89 -38.06
N GLN A 47 -9.49 -15.54 -38.94
CA GLN A 47 -9.82 -14.98 -40.25
C GLN A 47 -10.79 -13.79 -40.20
N THR A 48 -11.32 -13.45 -39.03
CA THR A 48 -12.15 -12.25 -38.80
C THR A 48 -11.98 -11.82 -37.34
N TYR A 49 -11.07 -10.88 -37.09
CA TYR A 49 -11.13 -10.04 -35.90
C TYR A 49 -11.58 -8.66 -36.39
N ASP A 50 -12.88 -8.50 -36.54
CA ASP A 50 -13.48 -7.17 -36.59
C ASP A 50 -13.43 -6.65 -35.15
N ASP A 51 -12.29 -6.06 -34.74
CA ASP A 51 -12.34 -5.09 -33.65
C ASP A 51 -13.12 -3.91 -34.21
N PRO A 52 -14.35 -3.61 -33.75
CA PRO A 52 -15.00 -2.38 -34.15
C PRO A 52 -14.15 -1.26 -33.56
N GLU A 53 -13.19 -0.75 -34.36
CA GLU A 53 -12.39 0.40 -34.00
C GLU A 53 -13.35 1.47 -33.48
N PHE A 54 -13.26 1.74 -32.19
CA PHE A 54 -13.96 2.85 -31.60
C PHE A 54 -13.35 4.12 -32.21
N HIS A 55 -14.00 4.64 -33.25
CA HIS A 55 -13.56 5.82 -34.00
C HIS A 55 -13.90 7.09 -33.21
N PHE A 56 -13.14 7.36 -32.16
CA PHE A 56 -13.16 8.65 -31.48
C PHE A 56 -12.57 9.73 -32.38
N GLN A 57 -13.39 10.70 -32.77
CA GLN A 57 -12.99 11.85 -33.59
C GLN A 57 -12.90 13.08 -32.68
N PRO A 58 -11.70 13.48 -32.23
CA PRO A 58 -11.56 14.50 -31.20
C PRO A 58 -12.12 15.87 -31.60
N GLU A 59 -12.21 16.18 -32.90
CA GLU A 59 -12.78 17.42 -33.40
C GLU A 59 -14.30 17.51 -33.25
N THR A 60 -15.01 16.37 -33.22
CA THR A 60 -16.48 16.34 -33.20
C THR A 60 -17.06 15.72 -31.94
N ASP A 61 -16.30 14.85 -31.27
CA ASP A 61 -16.79 14.06 -30.14
C ASP A 61 -16.52 14.70 -28.79
N ILE A 62 -15.61 15.68 -28.73
CA ILE A 62 -15.34 16.45 -27.53
C ILE A 62 -16.29 17.65 -27.47
N VAL A 63 -16.98 17.78 -26.33
CA VAL A 63 -17.83 18.95 -26.07
C VAL A 63 -17.08 19.93 -25.16
N PHE A 64 -16.78 21.12 -25.68
CA PHE A 64 -16.16 22.19 -24.92
C PHE A 64 -17.20 23.16 -24.39
N ARG A 65 -17.32 23.25 -23.07
CA ARG A 65 -18.30 24.08 -22.37
C ARG A 65 -17.63 25.31 -21.77
N LEU A 66 -17.83 26.47 -22.38
CA LEU A 66 -17.34 27.74 -21.89
C LEU A 66 -18.28 28.33 -20.83
N PHE A 67 -17.71 28.66 -19.68
CA PHE A 67 -18.31 29.44 -18.61
C PHE A 67 -17.49 30.70 -18.37
N THR A 68 -18.19 31.81 -18.15
CA THR A 68 -17.64 33.09 -17.72
C THR A 68 -18.56 33.69 -16.67
N ARG A 69 -18.21 34.83 -16.07
CA ARG A 69 -19.14 35.55 -15.18
C ARG A 69 -20.43 36.01 -15.87
N ASN A 70 -20.45 36.12 -17.19
CA ASN A 70 -21.65 36.46 -17.96
C ASN A 70 -22.58 35.25 -18.17
N ASN A 71 -22.08 34.03 -17.96
CA ASN A 71 -22.83 32.78 -18.10
C ASN A 71 -22.33 31.70 -17.11
N PRO A 72 -22.41 31.95 -15.78
CA PRO A 72 -21.78 31.06 -14.80
C PRO A 72 -22.53 29.73 -14.63
N GLY A 73 -23.84 29.71 -14.88
CA GLY A 73 -24.68 28.50 -14.75
C GLY A 73 -24.94 27.75 -16.06
N GLU A 74 -24.93 28.44 -17.20
CA GLU A 74 -25.28 27.88 -18.51
C GLU A 74 -24.10 28.01 -19.48
N PRO A 75 -23.60 26.90 -20.05
CA PRO A 75 -22.43 26.96 -20.92
C PRO A 75 -22.76 27.52 -22.31
N GLN A 76 -21.76 28.14 -22.93
CA GLN A 76 -21.70 28.29 -24.38
C GLN A 76 -20.79 27.18 -24.94
N PHE A 77 -21.20 26.56 -26.03
CA PHE A 77 -20.43 25.48 -26.64
C PHE A 77 -19.41 26.07 -27.62
N LEU A 78 -18.16 25.64 -27.48
CA LEU A 78 -17.09 25.94 -28.43
C LEU A 78 -16.86 24.71 -29.29
N GLU A 79 -16.74 24.90 -30.59
CA GLU A 79 -16.60 23.82 -31.57
C GLU A 79 -15.36 24.07 -32.43
N ILE A 80 -14.53 23.03 -32.59
CA ILE A 80 -13.33 23.09 -33.43
C ILE A 80 -13.78 23.18 -34.89
N ASN A 81 -13.10 24.01 -35.67
CA ASN A 81 -13.45 24.35 -37.05
C ASN A 81 -14.78 25.12 -37.22
N ASP A 82 -15.39 25.61 -36.13
CA ASP A 82 -16.47 26.61 -36.19
C ASP A 82 -16.02 27.93 -35.53
N PRO A 83 -15.39 28.84 -36.29
CA PRO A 83 -14.99 30.15 -35.78
C PRO A 83 -16.14 30.95 -35.19
N ALA A 84 -17.39 30.74 -35.64
CA ALA A 84 -18.53 31.46 -35.13
C ALA A 84 -18.86 31.07 -33.68
N SER A 85 -18.68 29.80 -33.30
CA SER A 85 -18.83 29.33 -31.92
C SER A 85 -17.92 30.10 -30.96
N ILE A 86 -16.68 30.37 -31.36
CA ILE A 86 -15.68 31.09 -30.56
C ILE A 86 -15.92 32.61 -30.61
N LEU A 87 -16.10 33.19 -31.81
CA LEU A 87 -16.22 34.64 -32.01
C LEU A 87 -17.47 35.23 -31.37
N ASN A 88 -18.58 34.48 -31.37
CA ASN A 88 -19.86 34.92 -30.80
C ASN A 88 -20.06 34.51 -29.33
N SER A 89 -19.12 33.78 -28.75
CA SER A 89 -19.15 33.43 -27.33
C SER A 89 -18.69 34.58 -26.43
N ASN A 90 -18.91 34.40 -25.13
CA ASN A 90 -18.42 35.26 -24.06
C ASN A 90 -16.91 35.13 -23.82
N PHE A 91 -16.19 34.30 -24.59
CA PHE A 91 -14.74 34.14 -24.43
C PHE A 91 -14.05 35.49 -24.55
N ASN A 92 -13.19 35.82 -23.61
CA ASN A 92 -12.40 37.04 -23.65
C ASN A 92 -10.90 36.72 -23.60
N PRO A 93 -10.12 36.99 -24.66
CA PRO A 93 -8.70 36.67 -24.71
C PRO A 93 -7.86 37.42 -23.66
N ALA A 94 -8.37 38.52 -23.10
CA ALA A 94 -7.70 39.26 -22.03
C ALA A 94 -7.82 38.57 -20.65
N HIS A 95 -8.74 37.61 -20.50
CA HIS A 95 -8.96 36.90 -19.24
C HIS A 95 -8.14 35.59 -19.19
N PRO A 96 -7.61 35.20 -18.02
CA PRO A 96 -6.97 33.90 -17.85
C PRO A 96 -7.93 32.76 -18.20
N THR A 97 -7.39 31.73 -18.84
CA THR A 97 -8.19 30.59 -19.31
C THR A 97 -7.83 29.34 -18.52
N ARG A 98 -8.85 28.62 -18.03
CA ARG A 98 -8.72 27.37 -17.28
C ARG A 98 -9.49 26.27 -18.00
N PHE A 99 -8.78 25.26 -18.47
CA PHE A 99 -9.39 24.03 -18.95
C PHE A 99 -9.52 23.05 -17.79
N THR A 100 -10.65 22.36 -17.70
CA THR A 100 -10.90 21.31 -16.70
C THR A 100 -11.30 20.03 -17.41
N ILE A 101 -10.72 18.89 -17.02
CA ILE A 101 -10.86 17.62 -17.74
C ILE A 101 -11.13 16.48 -16.75
N HIS A 102 -12.27 15.80 -16.93
CA HIS A 102 -12.69 14.69 -16.09
C HIS A 102 -11.93 13.39 -16.36
N GLY A 103 -11.99 12.46 -15.40
CA GLY A 103 -11.42 11.12 -15.50
C GLY A 103 -12.36 10.07 -16.11
N TRP A 104 -11.99 8.79 -15.97
CA TRP A 104 -12.77 7.63 -16.41
C TRP A 104 -14.11 7.53 -15.67
N ASN A 105 -15.13 7.03 -16.36
CA ASN A 105 -16.52 6.90 -15.90
C ASN A 105 -17.18 8.22 -15.41
N SER A 106 -16.73 9.37 -15.96
CA SER A 106 -17.23 10.72 -15.65
C SER A 106 -17.64 11.52 -16.91
N ASN A 107 -17.98 12.81 -16.76
CA ASN A 107 -18.35 13.72 -17.86
C ASN A 107 -18.07 15.20 -17.49
N GLY A 108 -18.35 16.13 -18.41
CA GLY A 108 -18.07 17.56 -18.21
C GLY A 108 -18.90 18.28 -17.12
N ASN A 109 -19.85 17.60 -16.48
CA ASN A 109 -20.60 18.14 -15.34
C ASN A 109 -20.15 17.54 -14.00
N ASP A 110 -19.00 16.87 -13.98
CA ASP A 110 -18.51 16.23 -12.75
C ASP A 110 -18.05 17.22 -11.68
N GLY A 111 -17.75 16.67 -10.50
CA GLY A 111 -17.36 17.46 -9.34
C GLY A 111 -16.05 18.22 -9.51
N LEU A 112 -15.14 17.81 -10.41
CA LEU A 112 -13.95 18.61 -10.71
C LEU A 112 -14.36 19.84 -11.53
N ASN A 113 -15.00 19.61 -12.69
CA ASN A 113 -15.35 20.65 -13.65
C ASN A 113 -16.24 21.74 -13.01
N THR A 114 -17.30 21.32 -12.34
CA THR A 114 -18.28 22.25 -11.76
C THR A 114 -17.71 23.06 -10.61
N ARG A 115 -16.98 22.42 -9.68
CA ARG A 115 -16.46 23.12 -8.50
C ARG A 115 -15.27 24.03 -8.83
N VAL A 116 -14.35 23.61 -9.71
CA VAL A 116 -13.25 24.50 -10.15
C VAL A 116 -13.83 25.72 -10.87
N ARG A 117 -14.83 25.54 -11.75
CA ARG A 117 -15.54 26.66 -12.38
C ARG A 117 -16.09 27.63 -11.33
N ASP A 118 -16.83 27.14 -10.35
CA ASP A 118 -17.48 27.98 -9.36
C ASP A 118 -16.47 28.75 -8.51
N GLU A 119 -15.38 28.10 -8.07
CA GLU A 119 -14.35 28.76 -7.26
C GLU A 119 -13.52 29.77 -8.05
N VAL A 120 -13.15 29.46 -9.30
CA VAL A 120 -12.37 30.38 -10.15
C VAL A 120 -13.20 31.60 -10.58
N LEU A 121 -14.47 31.43 -10.96
CA LEU A 121 -15.33 32.55 -11.31
C LEU A 121 -15.67 33.44 -10.10
N ALA A 122 -15.61 32.89 -8.88
CA ALA A 122 -15.81 33.67 -7.66
C ALA A 122 -14.64 34.64 -7.38
N ILE A 123 -13.40 34.32 -7.77
CA ILE A 123 -12.23 35.20 -7.52
C ILE A 123 -11.99 36.25 -8.61
N GLY A 124 -12.36 36.00 -9.86
CA GLY A 124 -12.05 36.95 -10.94
C GLY A 124 -12.78 36.68 -12.24
N ASP A 125 -12.43 37.47 -13.26
CA ASP A 125 -12.90 37.27 -14.62
C ASP A 125 -12.00 36.25 -15.32
N PHE A 126 -12.54 35.06 -15.58
CA PHE A 126 -11.85 33.95 -16.23
C PHE A 126 -12.69 33.40 -17.39
N ASN A 127 -12.00 32.74 -18.33
CA ASN A 127 -12.64 31.77 -19.22
C ASN A 127 -12.45 30.39 -18.61
N VAL A 128 -13.52 29.72 -18.19
CA VAL A 128 -13.44 28.33 -17.73
C VAL A 128 -14.04 27.42 -18.78
N ILE A 129 -13.23 26.53 -19.36
CA ILE A 129 -13.65 25.59 -20.40
C ILE A 129 -13.63 24.19 -19.82
N SER A 130 -14.82 23.62 -19.58
CA SER A 130 -14.93 22.20 -19.23
C SER A 130 -14.87 21.34 -20.49
N VAL A 131 -14.00 20.35 -20.47
CA VAL A 131 -13.77 19.40 -21.57
C VAL A 131 -14.52 18.12 -21.26
N ASP A 132 -15.57 17.85 -22.04
CA ASP A 132 -16.33 16.61 -21.96
C ASP A 132 -15.93 15.69 -23.11
N TRP A 133 -15.19 14.64 -22.79
CA TRP A 133 -14.76 13.61 -23.74
C TRP A 133 -15.49 12.28 -23.45
N SER A 134 -16.65 12.34 -22.77
CA SER A 134 -17.38 11.16 -22.31
C SER A 134 -17.88 10.23 -23.42
N VAL A 135 -17.87 10.66 -24.69
CA VAL A 135 -18.10 9.77 -25.84
C VAL A 135 -17.09 8.62 -25.84
N ALA A 136 -15.82 8.90 -25.53
CA ALA A 136 -14.73 7.91 -25.42
C ALA A 136 -14.65 7.22 -24.06
N ASN A 137 -15.57 7.52 -23.16
CA ASN A 137 -15.61 6.97 -21.81
C ASN A 137 -16.40 5.66 -21.79
N SER A 138 -15.73 4.58 -22.20
CA SER A 138 -16.25 3.22 -22.30
C SER A 138 -16.03 2.46 -20.99
N PRO A 139 -16.93 1.54 -20.58
CA PRO A 139 -16.61 0.55 -19.54
C PRO A 139 -15.36 -0.28 -19.85
N ASN A 140 -14.97 -0.37 -21.12
CA ASN A 140 -13.66 -0.89 -21.51
C ASN A 140 -12.58 0.19 -21.30
N TYR A 141 -11.85 0.06 -20.19
CA TYR A 141 -10.77 0.97 -19.82
C TYR A 141 -9.70 1.12 -20.92
N ILE A 142 -9.37 0.07 -21.69
CA ILE A 142 -8.37 0.13 -22.76
C ILE A 142 -8.82 1.09 -23.88
N SER A 143 -10.11 1.06 -24.24
CA SER A 143 -10.67 1.97 -25.23
C SER A 143 -10.58 3.43 -24.76
N SER A 144 -10.90 3.69 -23.50
CA SER A 144 -10.78 5.04 -22.91
C SER A 144 -9.33 5.49 -22.77
N ARG A 145 -8.41 4.59 -22.41
CA ARG A 145 -6.97 4.85 -22.38
C ARG A 145 -6.47 5.24 -23.77
N ASN A 146 -6.84 4.49 -24.81
CA ASN A 146 -6.43 4.78 -26.19
C ASN A 146 -6.96 6.12 -26.72
N ALA A 147 -8.06 6.63 -26.17
CA ALA A 147 -8.62 7.93 -26.54
C ALA A 147 -7.93 9.13 -25.85
N VAL A 148 -7.05 8.91 -24.87
CA VAL A 148 -6.37 9.98 -24.12
C VAL A 148 -5.52 10.88 -25.02
N GLY A 149 -4.67 10.28 -25.86
CA GLY A 149 -3.83 11.02 -26.81
C GLY A 149 -4.68 11.86 -27.78
N PRO A 150 -5.63 11.25 -28.52
CA PRO A 150 -6.58 11.97 -29.37
C PRO A 150 -7.36 13.08 -28.64
N ALA A 151 -7.84 12.82 -27.42
CA ALA A 151 -8.56 13.83 -26.65
C ALA A 151 -7.67 15.04 -26.32
N GLY A 152 -6.41 14.79 -25.94
CA GLY A 152 -5.44 15.84 -25.69
C GLY A 152 -5.11 16.64 -26.95
N PHE A 153 -5.03 15.97 -28.10
CA PHE A 153 -4.92 16.63 -29.40
C PHE A 153 -6.11 17.55 -29.68
N GLY A 154 -7.34 17.10 -29.43
CA GLY A 154 -8.55 17.93 -29.58
C GLY A 154 -8.53 19.19 -28.70
N VAL A 155 -8.16 19.05 -27.42
CA VAL A 155 -7.96 20.20 -26.52
C VAL A 155 -6.87 21.13 -27.07
N GLY A 156 -5.78 20.57 -27.58
CA GLY A 156 -4.70 21.32 -28.22
C GLY A 156 -5.17 22.15 -29.42
N ARG A 157 -5.96 21.53 -30.30
CA ARG A 157 -6.57 22.17 -31.47
C ARG A 157 -7.49 23.33 -31.11
N LEU A 158 -8.32 23.19 -30.08
CA LEU A 158 -9.16 24.31 -29.63
C LEU A 158 -8.30 25.48 -29.12
N ILE A 159 -7.23 25.19 -28.37
CA ILE A 159 -6.31 26.24 -27.92
C ILE A 159 -5.68 26.99 -29.12
N ASP A 160 -5.24 26.28 -30.16
CA ASP A 160 -4.74 26.90 -31.40
C ASP A 160 -5.76 27.88 -31.99
N GLU A 161 -7.05 27.51 -32.03
CA GLU A 161 -8.11 28.38 -32.55
C GLU A 161 -8.40 29.59 -31.64
N LEU A 162 -8.38 29.41 -30.31
CA LEU A 162 -8.50 30.54 -29.37
C LEU A 162 -7.36 31.55 -29.54
N VAL A 163 -6.13 31.06 -29.75
CA VAL A 163 -4.96 31.89 -30.04
C VAL A 163 -5.12 32.58 -31.40
N ALA A 164 -5.46 31.84 -32.46
CA ALA A 164 -5.52 32.36 -33.81
C ALA A 164 -6.68 33.34 -34.06
N LEU A 165 -7.87 33.05 -33.50
CA LEU A 165 -9.10 33.82 -33.76
C LEU A 165 -9.29 34.98 -32.78
N ARG A 166 -8.87 34.81 -31.52
CA ARG A 166 -9.10 35.81 -30.46
C ARG A 166 -7.81 36.40 -29.90
N GLY A 167 -6.64 35.86 -30.22
CA GLY A 167 -5.37 36.34 -29.66
C GLY A 167 -5.19 35.97 -28.20
N ALA A 168 -5.71 34.81 -27.77
CA ALA A 168 -5.44 34.29 -26.44
C ALA A 168 -3.92 34.06 -26.24
N ASP A 169 -3.40 34.38 -25.05
CA ASP A 169 -2.01 34.12 -24.71
C ASP A 169 -1.86 32.72 -24.11
N VAL A 170 -1.07 31.85 -24.75
CA VAL A 170 -0.79 30.49 -24.26
C VAL A 170 -0.12 30.48 -22.89
N ASN A 171 0.60 31.56 -22.53
CA ASN A 171 1.19 31.74 -21.20
C ASN A 171 0.15 32.09 -20.12
N ASN A 172 -1.14 32.24 -20.48
CA ASN A 172 -2.23 32.47 -19.55
C ASN A 172 -3.28 31.34 -19.57
N ILE A 173 -2.91 30.19 -20.14
CA ILE A 173 -3.74 28.98 -20.24
C ILE A 173 -3.22 27.94 -19.25
N TYR A 174 -4.13 27.41 -18.44
CA TYR A 174 -3.86 26.31 -17.53
C TYR A 174 -4.79 25.16 -17.89
N VAL A 175 -4.27 23.94 -17.82
CA VAL A 175 -5.05 22.73 -18.10
C VAL A 175 -5.00 21.82 -16.89
N ILE A 176 -6.15 21.63 -16.26
CA ILE A 176 -6.33 20.87 -15.03
C ILE A 176 -7.05 19.58 -15.36
N GLY A 177 -6.43 18.44 -15.10
CA GLY A 177 -6.99 17.14 -15.44
C GLY A 177 -6.94 16.17 -14.28
N PHE A 178 -7.95 15.31 -14.15
CA PHE A 178 -8.01 14.26 -13.13
C PHE A 178 -7.94 12.86 -13.73
N SER A 179 -7.15 11.96 -13.15
CA SER A 179 -7.05 10.56 -13.60
C SER A 179 -6.66 10.47 -15.08
N LEU A 180 -7.43 9.79 -15.95
CA LEU A 180 -7.20 9.81 -17.41
C LEU A 180 -7.17 11.24 -17.98
N GLY A 181 -8.00 12.15 -17.44
CA GLY A 181 -8.02 13.56 -17.83
C GLY A 181 -6.71 14.29 -17.53
N ALA A 182 -5.91 13.84 -16.55
CA ALA A 182 -4.58 14.40 -16.29
C ALA A 182 -3.63 14.14 -17.47
N HIS A 183 -3.70 12.95 -18.06
CA HIS A 183 -2.95 12.60 -19.26
C HIS A 183 -3.48 13.36 -20.49
N VAL A 184 -4.79 13.56 -20.61
CA VAL A 184 -5.38 14.41 -21.67
C VAL A 184 -4.83 15.84 -21.57
N ALA A 185 -4.76 16.41 -20.36
CA ALA A 185 -4.18 17.72 -20.11
C ALA A 185 -2.72 17.80 -20.55
N ALA A 186 -1.92 16.81 -20.16
CA ALA A 186 -0.53 16.66 -20.58
C ALA A 186 -0.36 16.59 -22.10
N ASN A 187 -1.20 15.81 -22.79
CA ASN A 187 -1.15 15.69 -24.25
C ASN A 187 -1.50 17.00 -24.97
N ALA A 188 -2.40 17.82 -24.43
CA ALA A 188 -2.64 19.18 -24.93
C ALA A 188 -1.39 20.06 -24.77
N GLY A 189 -0.66 19.88 -23.67
CA GLY A 189 0.65 20.48 -23.41
C GLY A 189 1.72 20.06 -24.42
N LYS A 190 1.83 18.76 -24.70
CA LYS A 190 2.73 18.19 -25.72
C LYS A 190 2.45 18.74 -27.11
N HIS A 191 1.18 18.87 -27.49
CA HIS A 191 0.76 19.49 -28.76
C HIS A 191 1.34 20.90 -28.93
N HIS A 192 1.47 21.65 -27.84
CA HIS A 192 2.06 22.98 -27.83
C HIS A 192 3.58 22.98 -27.58
N GLY A 193 4.23 21.82 -27.53
CA GLY A 193 5.66 21.68 -27.20
C GLY A 193 6.00 22.20 -25.81
N GLY A 194 5.12 21.98 -24.82
CA GLY A 194 5.33 22.41 -23.44
C GLY A 194 5.13 23.90 -23.17
N ARG A 195 4.56 24.66 -24.13
CA ARG A 195 4.40 26.12 -24.01
C ARG A 195 3.20 26.57 -23.17
N ILE A 196 2.27 25.67 -22.83
CA ILE A 196 1.15 25.97 -21.93
C ILE A 196 1.71 26.35 -20.56
N ASN A 197 1.15 27.38 -19.91
CA ASN A 197 1.66 27.88 -18.63
C ASN A 197 1.76 26.79 -17.57
N SER A 198 0.64 26.15 -17.25
CA SER A 198 0.58 25.16 -16.16
C SER A 198 -0.29 23.97 -16.54
N ILE A 199 0.23 22.77 -16.30
CA ILE A 199 -0.54 21.52 -16.24
C ILE A 199 -0.69 21.13 -14.77
N ILE A 200 -1.93 21.02 -14.30
CA ILE A 200 -2.22 20.52 -12.95
C ILE A 200 -2.83 19.13 -13.10
N ALA A 201 -2.04 18.13 -12.74
CA ALA A 201 -2.32 16.72 -12.96
C ALA A 201 -2.78 16.09 -11.63
N LEU A 202 -4.09 15.99 -11.45
CA LEU A 202 -4.73 15.51 -10.23
C LEU A 202 -4.83 13.98 -10.29
N ASP A 203 -4.12 13.30 -9.40
CA ASP A 203 -3.98 11.85 -9.30
C ASP A 203 -3.95 11.16 -10.68
N PRO A 204 -2.90 11.40 -11.50
CA PRO A 204 -2.82 10.88 -12.87
C PRO A 204 -3.03 9.37 -12.87
N ALA A 205 -3.74 8.82 -13.85
CA ALA A 205 -4.06 7.39 -13.84
C ALA A 205 -2.80 6.51 -13.88
N GLY A 206 -2.73 5.51 -13.01
CA GLY A 206 -1.65 4.51 -13.00
C GLY A 206 -1.83 3.38 -14.02
N PRO A 207 -3.01 2.74 -14.09
CA PRO A 207 -3.19 1.57 -14.96
C PRO A 207 -2.91 1.89 -16.44
N LEU A 208 -1.98 1.15 -17.04
CA LEU A 208 -1.54 1.26 -18.45
C LEU A 208 -0.83 2.59 -18.80
N PHE A 209 -0.27 3.27 -17.79
CA PHE A 209 0.63 4.42 -17.97
C PHE A 209 1.89 4.22 -17.13
N SER A 210 3.05 4.36 -17.76
CA SER A 210 4.36 4.39 -17.11
C SER A 210 5.03 5.75 -17.33
N ALA A 211 5.93 6.11 -16.43
CA ALA A 211 6.78 7.29 -16.64
C ALA A 211 7.57 7.14 -17.95
N GLY A 212 7.52 8.17 -18.79
CA GLY A 212 8.17 8.16 -20.11
C GLY A 212 7.31 7.66 -21.26
N ASP A 213 6.11 7.11 -21.01
CA ASP A 213 5.17 6.81 -22.10
C ASP A 213 4.81 8.10 -22.85
N VAL A 214 4.69 7.99 -24.18
CA VAL A 214 4.47 9.13 -25.07
C VAL A 214 3.20 9.92 -24.75
N ASP A 215 2.20 9.26 -24.17
CA ASP A 215 0.92 9.83 -23.80
C ASP A 215 0.73 9.95 -22.27
N ALA A 216 1.75 9.62 -21.46
CA ALA A 216 1.74 9.83 -20.01
C ALA A 216 2.08 11.29 -19.63
N VAL A 217 1.71 11.73 -18.42
CA VAL A 217 2.13 13.05 -17.91
C VAL A 217 3.65 13.08 -17.75
N SER A 218 4.26 14.20 -18.11
CA SER A 218 5.69 14.45 -18.00
C SER A 218 5.98 15.87 -17.50
N PRO A 219 7.12 16.11 -16.83
CA PRO A 219 7.53 17.45 -16.43
C PRO A 219 7.73 18.43 -17.60
N GLN A 220 7.81 17.97 -18.85
CA GLN A 220 7.98 18.82 -20.04
C GLN A 220 6.67 19.25 -20.70
N ASP A 221 5.52 18.78 -20.21
CA ASP A 221 4.23 19.01 -20.88
C ASP A 221 3.70 20.44 -20.71
N GLY A 222 4.29 21.24 -19.83
CA GLY A 222 4.00 22.66 -19.68
C GLY A 222 5.22 23.42 -19.16
N GLN A 223 5.12 24.74 -19.08
CA GLN A 223 6.12 25.56 -18.41
C GLN A 223 6.19 25.20 -16.92
N TYR A 224 5.05 24.83 -16.34
CA TYR A 224 4.93 24.22 -15.03
C TYR A 224 4.07 22.96 -15.06
N VAL A 225 4.50 21.89 -14.40
CA VAL A 225 3.69 20.67 -14.24
C VAL A 225 3.67 20.27 -12.77
N GLU A 226 2.48 20.28 -12.18
CA GLU A 226 2.23 19.92 -10.79
C GLU A 226 1.40 18.64 -10.73
N THR A 227 1.81 17.65 -9.92
CA THR A 227 1.00 16.48 -9.62
C THR A 227 0.49 16.53 -8.18
N VAL A 228 -0.78 16.17 -7.99
CA VAL A 228 -1.38 15.97 -6.66
C VAL A 228 -1.79 14.50 -6.56
N ASN A 229 -0.99 13.70 -5.88
CA ASN A 229 -1.13 12.25 -5.88
C ASN A 229 -1.78 11.79 -4.57
N THR A 230 -2.95 11.17 -4.67
CA THR A 230 -3.75 10.80 -3.49
C THR A 230 -4.04 9.32 -3.38
N ASN A 231 -3.86 8.57 -4.46
CA ASN A 231 -4.00 7.11 -4.53
C ASN A 231 -2.91 6.45 -5.41
N SER A 232 -1.66 6.89 -5.26
CA SER A 232 -0.49 6.41 -5.99
C SER A 232 -0.31 4.90 -5.93
N GLY A 233 -0.09 4.29 -7.10
CA GLY A 233 0.17 2.86 -7.29
C GLY A 233 -1.07 1.95 -7.23
N LEU A 234 -2.29 2.50 -7.23
CA LEU A 234 -3.55 1.73 -7.30
C LEU A 234 -4.39 2.21 -8.46
N LEU A 235 -5.07 3.35 -8.28
CA LEU A 235 -5.75 4.05 -9.36
C LEU A 235 -4.89 5.20 -9.91
N GLY A 236 -4.16 5.88 -9.03
CA GLY A 236 -3.18 6.90 -9.37
C GLY A 236 -1.81 6.31 -9.73
N ASN A 237 -1.00 7.06 -10.46
CA ASN A 237 0.36 6.67 -10.84
C ASN A 237 1.28 6.71 -9.60
N GLY A 238 2.21 5.74 -9.55
CA GLY A 238 3.18 5.63 -8.47
C GLY A 238 4.40 6.51 -8.66
N GLU A 239 4.71 6.94 -9.89
CA GLU A 239 5.94 7.63 -10.22
C GLU A 239 5.78 9.17 -10.11
N PRO A 240 6.86 9.92 -9.82
CA PRO A 240 6.83 11.38 -9.83
C PRO A 240 6.80 11.94 -11.26
N LEU A 241 5.59 12.17 -11.79
CA LEU A 241 5.38 12.59 -13.19
C LEU A 241 5.51 14.10 -13.45
N GLY A 242 5.57 14.93 -12.41
CA GLY A 242 5.59 16.39 -12.50
C GLY A 242 6.94 17.02 -12.18
N GLN A 243 7.04 18.33 -12.44
CA GLN A 243 8.15 19.15 -11.95
C GLN A 243 8.06 19.35 -10.43
N ALA A 244 6.85 19.49 -9.91
CA ALA A 244 6.52 19.43 -8.49
C ALA A 244 5.50 18.32 -8.24
N ASN A 245 5.75 17.48 -7.26
CA ASN A 245 4.93 16.31 -6.96
C ASN A 245 4.50 16.35 -5.50
N PHE A 246 3.20 16.52 -5.25
CA PHE A 246 2.63 16.60 -3.93
C PHE A 246 1.97 15.28 -3.56
N TYR A 247 2.26 14.79 -2.35
CA TYR A 247 1.74 13.51 -1.83
C TYR A 247 1.03 13.74 -0.49
N PRO A 248 -0.22 14.26 -0.50
CA PRO A 248 -1.04 14.35 0.71
C PRO A 248 -1.12 13.01 1.44
N ASN A 249 -0.79 13.00 2.72
CA ASN A 249 -0.84 11.85 3.62
C ASN A 249 -0.07 10.63 3.08
N GLY A 250 1.06 10.88 2.40
CA GLY A 250 1.89 9.82 1.79
C GLY A 250 1.40 9.36 0.43
N GLY A 251 0.35 9.99 -0.10
CA GLY A 251 -0.12 9.84 -1.47
C GLY A 251 -0.83 8.53 -1.82
N ARG A 252 -1.00 7.61 -0.88
CA ARG A 252 -1.71 6.33 -1.10
C ARG A 252 -3.11 6.28 -0.52
N THR A 253 -3.24 6.69 0.73
CA THR A 253 -4.49 6.62 1.51
C THR A 253 -4.78 7.98 2.11
N GLN A 254 -6.06 8.33 2.22
CA GLN A 254 -6.47 9.65 2.65
C GLN A 254 -7.36 9.59 3.89
N PRO A 255 -7.16 10.48 4.88
CA PRO A 255 -8.05 10.62 6.03
C PRO A 255 -9.52 10.76 5.61
N GLY A 256 -10.43 10.23 6.43
CA GLY A 256 -11.88 10.24 6.19
C GLY A 256 -12.39 9.22 5.16
N CYS A 257 -11.51 8.50 4.46
CA CYS A 257 -11.93 7.49 3.48
C CYS A 257 -12.28 6.10 4.06
N GLY A 258 -12.03 5.86 5.36
CA GLY A 258 -12.34 4.59 6.00
C GLY A 258 -11.67 3.40 5.30
N THR A 259 -12.42 2.32 5.05
CA THR A 259 -11.94 1.14 4.33
C THR A 259 -12.09 1.34 2.81
N ASP A 260 -11.10 1.98 2.19
CA ASP A 260 -11.11 2.33 0.76
C ASP A 260 -10.36 1.31 -0.12
N ILE A 261 -10.88 0.07 -0.19
CA ILE A 261 -10.24 -1.07 -0.87
C ILE A 261 -10.02 -0.80 -2.36
N GLY A 262 -10.99 -0.14 -3.01
CA GLY A 262 -10.91 0.21 -4.43
C GLY A 262 -10.12 1.47 -4.70
N GLY A 263 -9.66 2.19 -3.67
CA GLY A 263 -8.97 3.47 -3.79
C GLY A 263 -9.82 4.63 -4.30
N GLY A 264 -11.12 4.42 -4.54
CA GLY A 264 -11.98 5.41 -5.18
C GLY A 264 -12.18 6.67 -4.35
N CYS A 265 -12.23 6.55 -3.01
CA CYS A 265 -12.32 7.71 -2.14
C CYS A 265 -11.02 8.52 -2.14
N ALA A 266 -9.89 7.84 -1.91
CA ALA A 266 -8.56 8.43 -1.90
C ALA A 266 -8.26 9.09 -3.26
N HIS A 267 -8.56 8.40 -4.36
CA HIS A 267 -8.41 8.90 -5.72
C HIS A 267 -9.24 10.16 -5.96
N GLY A 268 -10.48 10.18 -5.47
CA GLY A 268 -11.36 11.35 -5.53
C GLY A 268 -10.93 12.55 -4.66
N ARG A 269 -9.92 12.41 -3.78
CA ARG A 269 -9.45 13.52 -2.93
C ARG A 269 -8.61 14.53 -3.69
N ALA A 270 -7.84 14.17 -4.71
CA ALA A 270 -7.02 15.13 -5.45
C ALA A 270 -7.87 16.30 -6.05
N PRO A 271 -9.00 16.04 -6.74
CA PRO A 271 -9.95 17.10 -7.12
C PRO A 271 -10.48 17.90 -5.94
N ALA A 272 -10.80 17.27 -4.81
CA ALA A 272 -11.34 17.96 -3.64
C ALA A 272 -10.32 18.91 -3.00
N PHE A 273 -9.07 18.47 -2.85
CA PHE A 273 -7.98 19.28 -2.31
C PHE A 273 -7.63 20.43 -3.25
N TYR A 274 -7.55 20.18 -4.56
CA TYR A 274 -7.28 21.24 -5.52
C TYR A 274 -8.39 22.30 -5.53
N VAL A 275 -9.67 21.90 -5.56
CA VAL A 275 -10.80 22.84 -5.48
C VAL A 275 -10.72 23.71 -4.23
N GLU A 276 -10.48 23.11 -3.07
CA GLU A 276 -10.36 23.87 -1.82
C GLU A 276 -9.17 24.85 -1.86
N SER A 277 -8.05 24.44 -2.46
CA SER A 277 -6.83 25.25 -2.54
C SER A 277 -7.00 26.57 -3.30
N ILE A 278 -7.97 26.68 -4.22
CA ILE A 278 -8.18 27.87 -5.08
C ILE A 278 -8.50 29.12 -4.25
N ARG A 279 -9.33 28.96 -3.21
CA ARG A 279 -9.84 30.08 -2.40
C ARG A 279 -9.60 29.94 -0.90
N SER A 280 -8.93 28.86 -0.47
CA SER A 280 -8.68 28.67 0.95
C SER A 280 -7.81 29.78 1.52
N SER A 281 -8.28 30.39 2.61
CA SER A 281 -7.44 31.26 3.45
C SER A 281 -6.39 30.48 4.25
N VAL A 282 -6.50 29.15 4.28
CA VAL A 282 -5.62 28.22 4.98
C VAL A 282 -4.85 27.41 3.92
N PRO A 283 -3.53 27.57 3.78
CA PRO A 283 -2.80 26.92 2.69
C PRO A 283 -2.65 25.41 2.91
N PHE A 284 -2.60 24.64 1.82
CA PHE A 284 -2.10 23.27 1.81
C PHE A 284 -0.57 23.28 1.87
N ARG A 285 -0.03 23.71 3.01
CA ARG A 285 1.41 23.86 3.18
C ARG A 285 2.10 22.49 3.20
N SER A 286 3.14 22.36 2.39
CA SER A 286 3.83 21.10 2.14
C SER A 286 5.33 21.25 2.33
N THR A 287 5.95 20.23 2.89
CA THR A 287 7.39 20.15 3.16
C THR A 287 8.08 19.43 2.02
N ARG A 288 9.20 20.01 1.54
CA ARG A 288 9.99 19.41 0.46
C ARG A 288 10.85 18.28 1.01
N CYS A 289 10.62 17.05 0.54
CA CYS A 289 11.36 15.86 0.95
C CYS A 289 12.57 15.63 0.03
N SER A 290 13.51 14.78 0.45
CA SER A 290 14.74 14.54 -0.32
C SER A 290 14.48 13.67 -1.55
N SER A 291 13.57 12.71 -1.44
CA SER A 291 13.20 11.81 -2.52
C SER A 291 11.74 11.35 -2.41
N HIS A 292 11.24 10.75 -3.49
CA HIS A 292 9.94 10.09 -3.50
C HIS A 292 9.97 8.80 -2.65
N ASP A 293 11.08 8.08 -2.64
CA ASP A 293 11.25 6.85 -1.84
C ASP A 293 11.06 7.09 -0.34
N GLU A 294 11.50 8.24 0.18
CA GLU A 294 11.23 8.63 1.57
C GLU A 294 9.73 8.66 1.87
N ILE A 295 8.93 9.26 0.98
CA ILE A 295 7.48 9.35 1.16
C ILE A 295 6.85 7.95 1.18
N LEU A 296 7.31 7.04 0.32
CA LEU A 296 6.81 5.66 0.26
C LEU A 296 7.07 4.87 1.54
N VAL A 297 8.17 5.16 2.26
CA VAL A 297 8.49 4.56 3.56
C VAL A 297 7.98 5.40 4.75
N GLY A 298 7.30 6.52 4.48
CA GLY A 298 6.71 7.41 5.48
C GLY A 298 7.70 8.31 6.20
N GLU A 299 8.84 8.59 5.58
CA GLU A 299 9.85 9.54 6.01
C GLU A 299 9.80 10.80 5.12
N CYS A 300 10.43 11.88 5.58
CA CYS A 300 10.62 13.10 4.78
C CYS A 300 11.76 13.94 5.36
N SER A 301 12.95 13.80 4.78
CA SER A 301 14.09 14.65 5.11
C SER A 301 13.96 15.99 4.39
N VAL A 302 13.93 17.10 5.13
CA VAL A 302 13.78 18.43 4.54
C VAL A 302 14.93 18.73 3.58
N SER A 303 14.62 18.93 2.31
CA SER A 303 15.61 19.11 1.23
C SER A 303 15.59 20.48 0.58
N GLY A 304 14.70 21.38 1.02
CA GLY A 304 14.58 22.72 0.47
C GLY A 304 13.37 23.48 0.99
N PRO A 305 12.99 24.59 0.33
CA PRO A 305 11.89 25.44 0.79
C PRO A 305 10.55 24.71 0.66
N ASP A 306 9.66 24.99 1.62
CA ASP A 306 8.27 24.56 1.56
C ASP A 306 7.53 25.20 0.38
N ALA A 307 6.45 24.54 -0.04
CA ALA A 307 5.53 25.06 -1.04
C ALA A 307 4.08 24.77 -0.65
N ASN A 308 3.15 25.53 -1.21
CA ASN A 308 1.73 25.24 -1.08
C ASN A 308 1.29 24.38 -2.26
N MET A 309 0.58 23.29 -1.98
CA MET A 309 -0.05 22.47 -3.03
C MET A 309 -1.23 23.22 -3.65
N GLY A 310 -1.34 23.18 -4.98
CA GLY A 310 -2.43 23.77 -5.73
C GLY A 310 -2.48 25.29 -5.66
N GLY A 311 -3.71 25.82 -5.70
CA GLY A 311 -4.01 27.24 -5.63
C GLY A 311 -4.18 27.94 -6.98
N GLU A 312 -4.58 29.20 -6.90
CA GLU A 312 -4.75 30.10 -8.04
C GLU A 312 -4.18 31.49 -7.65
N PRO A 313 -3.13 31.99 -8.33
CA PRO A 313 -2.42 31.38 -9.45
C PRO A 313 -1.51 30.22 -9.01
N SER A 314 -1.14 29.36 -9.97
CA SER A 314 -0.23 28.21 -9.73
C SER A 314 1.13 28.64 -9.19
N ASN A 315 1.92 27.63 -8.85
CA ASN A 315 3.30 27.77 -8.41
C ASN A 315 4.30 28.07 -9.54
N PHE A 316 3.86 28.25 -10.79
CA PHE A 316 4.73 28.67 -11.88
C PHE A 316 5.47 29.96 -11.54
N GLY A 317 6.77 30.01 -11.85
CA GLY A 317 7.63 31.16 -11.57
C GLY A 317 8.02 31.34 -10.09
N ARG A 318 7.56 30.47 -9.18
CA ARG A 318 7.87 30.54 -7.74
C ARG A 318 9.03 29.66 -7.30
N GLY A 319 9.67 28.95 -8.23
CA GLY A 319 10.80 28.05 -7.94
C GLY A 319 10.39 26.73 -7.25
N VAL A 320 9.11 26.38 -7.28
CA VAL A 320 8.60 25.14 -6.67
C VAL A 320 8.90 23.96 -7.58
N SER A 321 9.79 23.07 -7.15
CA SER A 321 10.08 21.81 -7.82
C SER A 321 10.52 20.73 -6.83
N GLY A 322 10.42 19.46 -7.22
CA GLY A 322 10.78 18.31 -6.40
C GLY A 322 9.56 17.58 -5.81
N ILE A 323 9.81 16.90 -4.69
CA ILE A 323 8.84 16.01 -4.03
C ILE A 323 8.39 16.68 -2.72
N TYR A 324 7.09 16.74 -2.50
CA TYR A 324 6.47 17.41 -1.37
C TYR A 324 5.49 16.50 -0.64
N PHE A 325 5.56 16.55 0.68
CA PHE A 325 4.65 15.85 1.58
C PHE A 325 3.85 16.87 2.40
N LEU A 326 2.58 16.54 2.67
CA LEU A 326 1.69 17.31 3.53
C LEU A 326 0.68 16.39 4.18
N THR A 327 0.02 16.86 5.25
CA THR A 327 -1.12 16.18 5.85
C THR A 327 -2.40 16.98 5.69
N THR A 328 -3.54 16.28 5.73
CA THR A 328 -4.86 16.89 5.59
C THR A 328 -5.85 16.33 6.61
N ASN A 329 -6.93 17.08 6.85
CA ASN A 329 -8.05 16.58 7.64
C ASN A 329 -8.85 15.50 6.88
N GLY A 330 -9.65 14.72 7.61
CA GLY A 330 -10.56 13.75 7.01
C GLY A 330 -11.77 14.36 6.30
N GLU A 331 -12.10 15.62 6.58
CA GLU A 331 -13.22 16.34 5.98
C GLU A 331 -12.82 17.79 5.70
N SER A 332 -13.56 18.45 4.81
CA SER A 332 -13.32 19.87 4.49
C SER A 332 -13.64 20.76 5.72
N PRO A 333 -12.81 21.77 6.04
CA PRO A 333 -11.58 22.16 5.35
C PRO A 333 -10.46 21.14 5.55
N PHE A 334 -9.94 20.63 4.43
CA PHE A 334 -8.87 19.65 4.38
C PHE A 334 -7.52 20.27 4.72
N ALA A 335 -7.30 21.51 4.29
CA ALA A 335 -6.07 22.24 4.56
C ALA A 335 -5.91 22.50 6.06
N GLN A 336 -4.75 22.12 6.60
CA GLN A 336 -4.41 22.35 8.00
C GLN A 336 -3.68 23.69 8.21
N GLY A 337 -3.07 24.28 7.18
CA GLY A 337 -2.41 25.58 7.27
C GLY A 337 -0.95 25.49 7.68
N ASN A 338 -0.56 26.21 8.74
CA ASN A 338 0.85 26.31 9.19
C ASN A 338 1.29 25.13 10.06
N TRP A 339 0.49 24.08 10.16
CA TRP A 339 0.88 22.84 10.81
C TRP A 339 1.73 22.03 9.83
N GLN A 340 2.98 21.77 10.20
CA GLN A 340 3.94 21.03 9.39
C GLN A 340 4.52 19.87 10.18
N LEU A 341 4.77 18.76 9.50
CA LEU A 341 5.55 17.67 10.07
C LEU A 341 7.03 18.03 9.98
N VAL A 342 7.61 18.36 11.13
CA VAL A 342 9.02 18.69 11.31
C VAL A 342 9.74 17.44 11.81
N PRO A 343 10.73 16.91 11.08
CA PRO A 343 11.58 15.84 11.57
C PRO A 343 12.47 16.34 12.71
N THR A 344 12.50 15.63 13.83
CA THR A 344 13.47 15.83 14.91
C THR A 344 14.82 15.22 14.53
N ALA A 345 15.85 15.53 15.31
CA ALA A 345 17.23 15.07 15.07
C ALA A 345 17.39 13.53 15.08
N ASP A 346 16.41 12.80 15.61
CA ASP A 346 16.32 11.33 15.62
C ASP A 346 15.35 10.77 14.56
N GLY A 347 14.85 11.60 13.64
CA GLY A 347 14.00 11.18 12.51
C GLY A 347 12.51 11.06 12.82
N ARG A 348 12.05 11.42 14.03
CA ARG A 348 10.61 11.40 14.36
C ARG A 348 9.92 12.62 13.75
N LEU A 349 8.76 12.43 13.11
CA LEU A 349 7.98 13.53 12.55
C LEU A 349 7.05 14.13 13.62
N HIS A 350 7.21 15.41 13.92
CA HIS A 350 6.37 16.18 14.84
C HIS A 350 5.49 17.14 14.09
N LEU A 351 4.17 17.15 14.35
CA LEU A 351 3.28 18.16 13.79
C LEU A 351 3.43 19.47 14.58
N VAL A 352 4.06 20.47 14.00
CA VAL A 352 4.37 21.77 14.63
C VAL A 352 3.64 22.89 13.89
N ASN A 353 2.95 23.77 14.62
CA ASN A 353 2.45 25.02 14.07
C ASN A 353 3.61 26.02 13.98
N ILE A 354 4.04 26.34 12.76
CA ILE A 354 5.18 27.23 12.53
C ILE A 354 4.78 28.71 12.38
N ASN A 355 3.57 29.11 12.77
CA ASN A 355 3.15 30.51 12.74
C ASN A 355 3.56 31.27 14.03
N PRO A 356 4.49 32.25 13.96
CA PRO A 356 4.97 32.96 15.15
C PRO A 356 3.93 33.92 15.79
N TYR A 357 2.76 34.13 15.18
CA TYR A 357 1.78 35.13 15.64
C TYR A 357 0.42 34.57 16.09
N ASN A 358 0.15 33.28 15.87
CA ASN A 358 -1.09 32.62 16.29
C ASN A 358 -0.75 31.27 16.92
N LEU A 359 -0.27 31.28 18.17
CA LEU A 359 -0.37 30.12 19.04
C LEU A 359 -1.80 30.14 19.61
N PRO A 360 -2.72 29.25 19.18
CA PRO A 360 -3.98 29.10 19.89
C PRO A 360 -3.62 28.53 21.25
N GLU A 361 -3.93 29.29 22.28
CA GLU A 361 -3.99 28.80 23.65
C GLU A 361 -5.06 27.68 23.67
N ALA A 362 -4.58 26.43 23.69
CA ALA A 362 -5.33 25.17 23.83
C ALA A 362 -6.32 24.78 22.70
N GLN A 363 -5.89 23.83 21.85
CA GLN A 363 -6.59 22.65 21.27
C GLN A 363 -5.76 22.21 20.05
N ASP A 364 -4.84 21.26 20.16
CA ASP A 364 -5.09 19.83 20.38
C ASP A 364 -4.02 19.26 21.32
N PRO A 365 -4.35 18.71 22.50
CA PRO A 365 -3.39 17.90 23.21
C PRO A 365 -3.22 16.62 22.39
N GLU A 366 -2.00 16.33 21.92
CA GLU A 366 -1.60 14.92 21.87
C GLU A 366 -2.11 14.31 23.18
N VAL A 367 -2.98 13.30 23.10
CA VAL A 367 -3.36 12.55 24.30
C VAL A 367 -2.04 12.07 24.87
N HIS A 368 -1.66 12.69 25.99
CA HIS A 368 -0.39 12.46 26.64
C HIS A 368 -0.42 11.03 27.16
N PHE A 369 0.03 10.09 26.32
CA PHE A 369 0.06 8.67 26.61
C PHE A 369 1.16 8.43 27.63
N GLU A 370 0.75 8.20 28.87
CA GLU A 370 1.64 7.89 29.98
C GLU A 370 1.68 6.38 30.18
N PRO A 371 2.77 5.69 29.78
CA PRO A 371 2.82 4.24 29.83
C PRO A 371 2.59 3.66 31.24
N GLU A 372 2.93 4.42 32.29
CA GLU A 372 2.78 3.98 33.67
C GLU A 372 1.32 4.00 34.17
N THR A 373 0.45 4.83 33.59
CA THR A 373 -0.96 4.97 34.01
C THR A 373 -1.96 4.47 32.99
N ASP A 374 -1.62 4.55 31.71
CA ASP A 374 -2.56 4.35 30.61
C ASP A 374 -2.54 2.93 30.05
N ILE A 375 -1.52 2.14 30.41
CA ILE A 375 -1.44 0.72 30.07
C ILE A 375 -2.11 -0.11 31.15
N GLY A 376 -3.10 -0.92 30.75
CA GLY A 376 -3.70 -1.93 31.60
C GLY A 376 -2.90 -3.24 31.58
N PHE A 377 -2.50 -3.75 32.73
CA PHE A 377 -1.90 -5.09 32.86
C PHE A 377 -2.89 -6.05 33.51
N TRP A 378 -3.46 -6.95 32.71
CA TRP A 378 -4.57 -7.82 33.12
C TRP A 378 -4.05 -9.22 33.40
N LEU A 379 -3.94 -9.58 34.68
CA LEU A 379 -3.44 -10.89 35.11
C LEU A 379 -4.56 -11.94 35.10
N PHE A 380 -4.31 -13.03 34.39
CA PHE A 380 -5.08 -14.27 34.42
C PHE A 380 -4.19 -15.43 34.90
N THR A 381 -4.79 -16.29 35.73
CA THR A 381 -4.21 -17.56 36.18
C THR A 381 -5.30 -18.63 36.18
N ARG A 382 -4.97 -19.89 36.47
CA ARG A 382 -6.01 -20.92 36.64
C ARG A 382 -7.01 -20.61 37.77
N SER A 383 -6.63 -19.79 38.74
CA SER A 383 -7.50 -19.36 39.84
C SER A 383 -8.47 -18.24 39.41
N ASN A 384 -8.20 -17.56 38.29
CA ASN A 384 -9.04 -16.50 37.73
C ASN A 384 -8.96 -16.50 36.18
N PRO A 385 -9.43 -17.56 35.51
CA PRO A 385 -9.17 -17.75 34.08
C PRO A 385 -9.97 -16.81 33.18
N THR A 386 -11.08 -16.25 33.67
CA THR A 386 -12.01 -15.40 32.89
C THR A 386 -12.07 -13.96 33.35
N THR A 387 -11.78 -13.68 34.63
CA THR A 387 -11.84 -12.32 35.20
C THR A 387 -10.44 -11.89 35.61
N PRO A 388 -9.89 -10.81 35.05
CA PRO A 388 -8.53 -10.39 35.35
C PRO A 388 -8.40 -9.76 36.73
N GLN A 389 -7.20 -9.84 37.30
CA GLN A 389 -6.73 -8.95 38.35
C GLN A 389 -5.82 -7.90 37.71
N PHE A 390 -6.06 -6.63 38.00
CA PHE A 390 -5.30 -5.53 37.39
C PHE A 390 -4.01 -5.28 38.16
N LEU A 391 -2.88 -5.44 37.48
CA LEU A 391 -1.57 -5.06 37.98
C LEU A 391 -1.30 -3.61 37.57
N ARG A 392 -0.61 -2.86 38.43
CA ARG A 392 -0.30 -1.44 38.19
C ARG A 392 1.16 -1.15 38.53
N ILE A 393 1.79 -0.34 37.69
CA ILE A 393 3.15 0.17 37.92
C ILE A 393 3.09 1.12 39.12
N ASN A 394 4.14 1.14 39.95
CA ASN A 394 4.21 1.91 41.19
C ASN A 394 3.13 1.55 42.25
N ASP A 395 2.43 0.41 42.11
CA ASP A 395 1.49 -0.13 43.11
C ASP A 395 1.86 -1.60 43.42
N PRO A 396 2.85 -1.83 44.30
CA PRO A 396 3.29 -3.19 44.65
C PRO A 396 2.17 -4.04 45.25
N ALA A 397 1.18 -3.42 45.89
CA ALA A 397 0.04 -4.13 46.47
C ALA A 397 -0.84 -4.77 45.40
N SER A 398 -0.98 -4.15 44.22
CA SER A 398 -1.68 -4.73 43.07
C SER A 398 -1.05 -6.07 42.63
N ILE A 399 0.28 -6.20 42.76
CA ILE A 399 1.02 -7.40 42.42
C ILE A 399 0.99 -8.39 43.58
N VAL A 400 1.36 -7.98 44.80
CA VAL A 400 1.49 -8.85 45.99
C VAL A 400 0.17 -9.52 46.36
N ASN A 401 -0.95 -8.80 46.25
CA ASN A 401 -2.27 -9.32 46.63
C ASN A 401 -3.01 -10.02 45.48
N SER A 402 -2.41 -10.09 44.29
CA SER A 402 -2.95 -10.84 43.17
C SER A 402 -2.60 -12.34 43.26
N ASN A 403 -3.18 -13.12 42.35
CA ASN A 403 -2.90 -14.54 42.13
C ASN A 403 -1.55 -14.78 41.44
N PHE A 404 -0.76 -13.73 41.18
CA PHE A 404 0.56 -13.87 40.55
C PHE A 404 1.43 -14.80 41.39
N ASN A 405 2.05 -15.79 40.75
CA ASN A 405 2.96 -16.72 41.42
C ASN A 405 4.32 -16.71 40.72
N PRO A 406 5.40 -16.22 41.36
CA PRO A 406 6.72 -16.13 40.73
C PRO A 406 7.34 -17.49 40.37
N ALA A 407 6.84 -18.60 40.92
CA ALA A 407 7.26 -19.94 40.54
C ALA A 407 6.66 -20.41 39.20
N ASN A 408 5.60 -19.75 38.72
CA ASN A 408 4.95 -20.08 37.45
C ASN A 408 5.58 -19.28 36.30
N PRO A 409 5.78 -19.87 35.11
CA PRO A 409 6.24 -19.12 33.94
C PRO A 409 5.25 -18.00 33.59
N THR A 410 5.79 -16.84 33.19
CA THR A 410 4.99 -15.65 32.89
C THR A 410 4.92 -15.42 31.38
N ARG A 411 3.74 -15.09 30.86
CA ARG A 411 3.47 -14.89 29.43
C ARG A 411 2.73 -13.57 29.25
N PHE A 412 3.34 -12.63 28.55
CA PHE A 412 2.66 -11.39 28.15
C PHE A 412 2.01 -11.56 26.78
N THR A 413 0.78 -11.08 26.61
CA THR A 413 0.08 -11.00 25.33
C THR A 413 -0.17 -9.54 24.99
N ILE A 414 0.23 -9.10 23.80
CA ILE A 414 0.27 -7.68 23.40
C ILE A 414 -0.39 -7.52 22.04
N HIS A 415 -1.51 -6.76 22.00
CA HIS A 415 -2.31 -6.53 20.79
C HIS A 415 -1.70 -5.45 19.86
N GLY A 416 -2.28 -5.30 18.67
CA GLY A 416 -1.85 -4.37 17.62
C GLY A 416 -2.63 -3.06 17.55
N TRP A 417 -2.52 -2.39 16.40
CA TRP A 417 -3.25 -1.16 16.07
C TRP A 417 -4.76 -1.38 15.94
N SER A 418 -5.56 -0.39 16.34
CA SER A 418 -7.04 -0.46 16.32
C SER A 418 -7.59 -1.61 17.17
N ASN A 419 -6.85 -2.00 18.20
CA ASN A 419 -7.21 -3.04 19.16
C ASN A 419 -7.00 -2.55 20.60
N ASP A 420 -7.54 -3.32 21.54
CA ASP A 420 -7.37 -3.15 22.98
C ASP A 420 -7.12 -4.52 23.64
N GLY A 421 -6.99 -4.54 24.97
CA GLY A 421 -6.79 -5.75 25.77
C GLY A 421 -7.84 -6.85 25.55
N SER A 422 -9.04 -6.52 25.06
CA SER A 422 -10.12 -7.48 24.80
C SER A 422 -10.00 -8.20 23.45
N TYR A 423 -9.04 -7.81 22.60
CA TYR A 423 -8.87 -8.37 21.27
C TYR A 423 -8.77 -9.92 21.29
N PRO A 424 -9.50 -10.65 20.42
CA PRO A 424 -9.68 -12.11 20.54
C PRO A 424 -8.40 -12.94 20.63
N MET A 425 -7.27 -12.49 20.10
CA MET A 425 -5.99 -13.21 20.24
C MET A 425 -5.61 -13.43 21.70
N ASN A 426 -5.87 -12.45 22.57
CA ASN A 426 -5.44 -12.48 23.96
C ASN A 426 -6.18 -13.60 24.69
N ASN A 427 -7.50 -13.70 24.43
CA ASN A 427 -8.34 -14.77 24.94
C ASN A 427 -7.91 -16.14 24.40
N ALA A 428 -7.72 -16.27 23.09
CA ALA A 428 -7.35 -17.54 22.46
C ALA A 428 -6.02 -18.10 22.98
N ILE A 429 -5.00 -17.24 23.11
CA ILE A 429 -3.68 -17.63 23.62
C ILE A 429 -3.74 -17.92 25.13
N ARG A 430 -4.39 -17.06 25.92
CA ARG A 430 -4.58 -17.26 27.37
C ARG A 430 -5.23 -18.62 27.66
N ASP A 431 -6.36 -18.90 27.01
CA ASP A 431 -7.15 -20.09 27.29
C ASP A 431 -6.35 -21.37 26.99
N ARG A 432 -5.55 -21.35 25.91
CA ARG A 432 -4.64 -22.45 25.55
C ARG A 432 -3.51 -22.62 26.56
N LEU A 433 -2.87 -21.53 26.99
CA LEU A 433 -1.81 -21.59 28.01
C LEU A 433 -2.33 -22.15 29.33
N LEU A 434 -3.47 -21.65 29.83
CA LEU A 434 -4.05 -22.11 31.09
C LEU A 434 -4.55 -23.57 31.02
N ALA A 435 -4.92 -24.06 29.83
CA ALA A 435 -5.27 -25.46 29.63
C ALA A 435 -4.06 -26.40 29.75
N VAL A 436 -2.87 -25.98 29.30
CA VAL A 436 -1.67 -26.85 29.26
C VAL A 436 -0.77 -26.74 30.48
N GLY A 437 -0.90 -25.71 31.32
CA GLY A 437 -0.06 -25.55 32.51
C GLY A 437 -0.49 -24.44 33.46
N ASP A 438 0.24 -24.31 34.57
CA ASP A 438 0.10 -23.19 35.50
C ASP A 438 0.99 -22.03 35.03
N PHE A 439 0.36 -20.96 34.54
CA PHE A 439 1.01 -19.76 34.02
C PHE A 439 0.49 -18.50 34.71
N ASN A 440 1.32 -17.47 34.76
CA ASN A 440 0.85 -16.09 34.87
C ASN A 440 0.67 -15.55 33.45
N VAL A 441 -0.57 -15.37 32.98
CA VAL A 441 -0.83 -14.76 31.67
C VAL A 441 -1.22 -13.31 31.90
N ILE A 442 -0.43 -12.37 31.39
CA ILE A 442 -0.65 -10.93 31.54
C ILE A 442 -1.00 -10.36 30.17
N THR A 443 -2.24 -9.91 30.00
CA THR A 443 -2.63 -9.15 28.80
C THR A 443 -2.26 -7.70 28.99
N VAL A 444 -1.56 -7.14 27.99
CA VAL A 444 -1.16 -5.73 27.94
C VAL A 444 -2.18 -4.99 27.10
N ASP A 445 -3.01 -4.19 27.76
CA ASP A 445 -3.96 -3.28 27.13
C ASP A 445 -3.31 -1.90 27.00
N TRP A 446 -2.80 -1.61 25.81
CA TRP A 446 -2.28 -0.28 25.46
C TRP A 446 -3.24 0.45 24.52
N GLY A 447 -4.54 0.08 24.56
CA GLY A 447 -5.60 0.66 23.74
C GLY A 447 -5.69 2.18 23.80
N ALA A 448 -5.27 2.80 24.92
CA ALA A 448 -5.17 4.25 25.08
C ALA A 448 -4.35 4.93 23.96
N ALA A 449 -3.30 4.26 23.46
CA ALA A 449 -2.53 4.70 22.32
C ALA A 449 -2.83 3.90 21.04
N ALA A 450 -3.13 2.60 21.15
CA ALA A 450 -3.31 1.73 20.00
C ALA A 450 -4.63 1.96 19.24
N LEU A 451 -5.68 2.47 19.91
CA LEU A 451 -6.95 2.85 19.29
C LEU A 451 -6.90 4.21 18.58
N ASN A 452 -5.73 4.84 18.52
CA ASN A 452 -5.55 6.10 17.80
C ASN A 452 -5.92 5.89 16.32
N PRO A 453 -6.88 6.67 15.76
CA PRO A 453 -7.27 6.55 14.35
C PRO A 453 -6.13 6.88 13.39
N SER A 454 -5.11 7.61 13.84
CA SER A 454 -3.84 7.77 13.14
C SER A 454 -2.92 6.58 13.42
N TYR A 455 -2.60 5.80 12.39
CA TYR A 455 -1.60 4.74 12.46
C TYR A 455 -0.23 5.29 12.93
N ILE A 456 0.16 6.48 12.47
CA ILE A 456 1.41 7.14 12.88
C ILE A 456 1.38 7.45 14.39
N GLY A 457 0.25 7.94 14.93
CA GLY A 457 0.09 8.20 16.35
C GLY A 457 0.26 6.94 17.22
N ALA A 458 -0.36 5.83 16.79
CA ALA A 458 -0.19 4.54 17.45
C ALA A 458 1.25 3.99 17.32
N ARG A 459 1.84 4.08 16.12
CA ARG A 459 3.23 3.67 15.85
C ARG A 459 4.24 4.44 16.70
N ASN A 460 4.06 5.76 16.84
CA ASN A 460 4.93 6.61 17.65
C ASN A 460 4.88 6.29 19.15
N SER A 461 3.81 5.63 19.59
CA SER A 461 3.61 5.20 20.97
C SER A 461 4.20 3.83 21.28
N VAL A 462 4.67 3.07 20.27
CA VAL A 462 5.21 1.71 20.43
C VAL A 462 6.38 1.66 21.40
N GLY A 463 7.35 2.58 21.27
CA GLY A 463 8.50 2.64 22.16
C GLY A 463 8.10 2.92 23.62
N ALA A 464 7.17 3.86 23.82
CA ALA A 464 6.63 4.20 25.13
C ALA A 464 5.83 3.03 25.74
N ALA A 465 5.02 2.34 24.94
CA ALA A 465 4.30 1.14 25.36
C ALA A 465 5.26 0.02 25.77
N GLY A 466 6.33 -0.18 24.99
CA GLY A 466 7.38 -1.16 25.29
C GLY A 466 8.13 -0.83 26.58
N PHE A 467 8.41 0.46 26.83
CA PHE A 467 8.95 0.92 28.11
C PHE A 467 8.01 0.59 29.27
N GLY A 468 6.70 0.86 29.15
CA GLY A 468 5.71 0.51 30.18
C GLY A 468 5.67 -0.99 30.47
N VAL A 469 5.72 -1.85 29.45
CA VAL A 469 5.82 -3.31 29.65
C VAL A 469 7.14 -3.69 30.35
N GLY A 470 8.26 -3.08 29.95
CA GLY A 470 9.55 -3.26 30.60
C GLY A 470 9.53 -2.89 32.09
N ARG A 471 8.91 -1.76 32.44
CA ARG A 471 8.70 -1.29 33.82
C ARG A 471 7.84 -2.25 34.65
N MET A 472 6.74 -2.77 34.09
CA MET A 472 5.95 -3.79 34.79
C MET A 472 6.78 -5.06 35.09
N ILE A 473 7.65 -5.48 34.17
CA ILE A 473 8.56 -6.61 34.43
C ILE A 473 9.53 -6.28 35.57
N ASP A 474 10.07 -5.06 35.64
CA ASP A 474 10.89 -4.60 36.77
C ASP A 474 10.14 -4.73 38.11
N GLU A 475 8.86 -4.33 38.15
CA GLU A 475 8.00 -4.44 39.34
C GLU A 475 7.79 -5.91 39.77
N LEU A 476 7.55 -6.82 38.81
CA LEU A 476 7.40 -8.25 39.09
C LEU A 476 8.71 -8.85 39.65
N ILE A 477 9.86 -8.44 39.12
CA ILE A 477 11.18 -8.87 39.60
C ILE A 477 11.40 -8.33 41.02
N ALA A 478 11.18 -7.02 41.22
CA ALA A 478 11.46 -6.35 42.50
C ALA A 478 10.57 -6.85 43.64
N HIS A 479 9.28 -7.12 43.37
CA HIS A 479 8.30 -7.42 44.42
C HIS A 479 7.95 -8.88 44.57
N ARG A 480 8.16 -9.70 43.54
CA ARG A 480 7.86 -11.15 43.59
C ARG A 480 9.06 -12.03 43.25
N GLY A 481 10.17 -11.46 42.77
CA GLY A 481 11.38 -12.23 42.43
C GLY A 481 11.18 -13.17 41.25
N VAL A 482 10.35 -12.79 40.26
CA VAL A 482 10.20 -13.60 39.04
C VAL A 482 11.54 -13.66 38.29
N ASP A 483 11.90 -14.83 37.78
CA ASP A 483 13.07 -14.97 36.92
C ASP A 483 12.76 -14.40 35.53
N VAL A 484 13.54 -13.41 35.07
CA VAL A 484 13.42 -12.81 33.73
C VAL A 484 13.56 -13.87 32.62
N ASN A 485 14.33 -14.93 32.87
CA ASN A 485 14.51 -16.05 31.95
C ASN A 485 13.28 -16.99 31.91
N SER A 486 12.22 -16.74 32.67
CA SER A 486 10.95 -17.47 32.61
C SER A 486 9.85 -16.71 31.84
N ILE A 487 10.12 -15.48 31.41
CA ILE A 487 9.16 -14.55 30.79
C ILE A 487 9.18 -14.69 29.28
N TYR A 488 8.00 -14.87 28.67
CA TYR A 488 7.84 -14.69 27.21
C TYR A 488 6.98 -13.47 26.92
N LEU A 489 7.31 -12.77 25.83
CA LEU A 489 6.51 -11.68 25.28
C LEU A 489 5.93 -12.12 23.95
N ILE A 490 4.61 -12.13 23.82
CA ILE A 490 3.89 -12.56 22.62
C ILE A 490 3.15 -11.34 22.07
N GLY A 491 3.67 -10.76 20.99
CA GLY A 491 3.18 -9.51 20.42
C GLY A 491 2.68 -9.69 19.00
N PHE A 492 1.55 -9.07 18.66
CA PHE A 492 0.94 -9.09 17.33
C PHE A 492 0.95 -7.71 16.66
N SER A 493 1.28 -7.63 15.37
CA SER A 493 1.25 -6.38 14.62
C SER A 493 2.17 -5.33 15.28
N LEU A 494 1.69 -4.11 15.58
CA LEU A 494 2.44 -3.12 16.38
C LEU A 494 2.87 -3.67 17.75
N GLY A 495 2.09 -4.58 18.34
CA GLY A 495 2.40 -5.25 19.60
C GLY A 495 3.66 -6.12 19.55
N ALA A 496 4.05 -6.60 18.36
CA ALA A 496 5.33 -7.31 18.18
C ALA A 496 6.52 -6.38 18.43
N HIS A 497 6.42 -5.13 17.98
CA HIS A 497 7.43 -4.10 18.23
C HIS A 497 7.40 -3.63 19.69
N VAL A 498 6.24 -3.53 20.32
CA VAL A 498 6.12 -3.29 21.78
C VAL A 498 6.85 -4.38 22.56
N ALA A 499 6.68 -5.65 22.19
CA ALA A 499 7.41 -6.78 22.77
C ALA A 499 8.93 -6.63 22.59
N GLY A 500 9.37 -6.27 21.38
CA GLY A 500 10.79 -6.01 21.09
C GLY A 500 11.39 -4.89 21.95
N ASN A 501 10.70 -3.76 22.10
CA ASN A 501 11.13 -2.64 22.92
C ASN A 501 11.22 -3.01 24.42
N ALA A 502 10.25 -3.80 24.93
CA ALA A 502 10.34 -4.34 26.29
C ALA A 502 11.54 -5.29 26.46
N GLY A 503 11.85 -6.09 25.44
CA GLY A 503 13.06 -6.90 25.38
C GLY A 503 14.36 -6.08 25.46
N LYS A 504 14.43 -4.99 24.69
CA LYS A 504 15.55 -4.03 24.71
C LYS A 504 15.73 -3.35 26.06
N HIS A 505 14.63 -2.97 26.73
CA HIS A 505 14.67 -2.41 28.09
C HIS A 505 15.40 -3.34 29.07
N HIS A 506 15.23 -4.66 28.89
CA HIS A 506 15.93 -5.68 29.69
C HIS A 506 17.29 -6.10 29.10
N GLY A 507 17.80 -5.42 28.09
CA GLY A 507 19.08 -5.71 27.43
C GLY A 507 19.11 -7.05 26.73
N GLY A 508 17.98 -7.50 26.16
CA GLY A 508 17.88 -8.77 25.44
C GLY A 508 17.80 -10.02 26.34
N ARG A 509 17.61 -9.85 27.66
CA ARG A 509 17.62 -10.96 28.63
C ARG A 509 16.27 -11.68 28.78
N ILE A 510 15.21 -11.19 28.13
CA ILE A 510 13.91 -11.88 28.09
C ILE A 510 14.08 -13.23 27.39
N ASN A 511 13.47 -14.30 27.93
CA ASN A 511 13.71 -15.64 27.41
C ASN A 511 13.27 -15.82 25.95
N THR A 512 12.03 -15.47 25.64
CA THR A 512 11.48 -15.65 24.30
C THR A 512 10.59 -14.48 23.92
N ILE A 513 10.74 -13.97 22.70
CA ILE A 513 9.76 -13.10 22.04
C ILE A 513 9.14 -13.88 20.88
N ILE A 514 7.81 -13.98 20.88
CA ILE A 514 7.05 -14.50 19.74
C ILE A 514 6.40 -13.30 19.05
N ALA A 515 6.88 -12.98 17.86
CA ALA A 515 6.50 -11.83 17.07
C ALA A 515 5.53 -12.28 15.96
N LEU A 516 4.24 -12.05 16.19
CA LEU A 516 3.14 -12.52 15.36
C LEU A 516 2.84 -11.45 14.30
N ASP A 517 3.19 -11.75 13.05
CA ASP A 517 3.07 -10.88 11.89
C ASP A 517 3.41 -9.40 12.21
N PRO A 518 4.68 -9.10 12.58
CA PRO A 518 5.09 -7.76 13.00
C PRO A 518 4.74 -6.73 11.95
N ALA A 519 4.21 -5.57 12.35
CA ALA A 519 3.72 -4.57 11.41
C ALA A 519 4.83 -4.08 10.45
N GLY A 520 4.50 -3.98 9.17
CA GLY A 520 5.42 -3.50 8.13
C GLY A 520 5.47 -1.98 7.98
N PRO A 521 4.33 -1.27 7.89
CA PRO A 521 4.35 0.16 7.62
C PRO A 521 5.09 0.94 8.70
N LEU A 522 6.04 1.80 8.29
CA LEU A 522 6.90 2.61 9.15
C LEU A 522 7.86 1.81 10.05
N PHE A 523 8.13 0.54 9.71
CA PHE A 523 9.14 -0.30 10.34
C PHE A 523 10.11 -0.88 9.29
N SER A 524 11.40 -0.92 9.62
CA SER A 524 12.43 -1.60 8.84
C SER A 524 13.37 -2.41 9.74
N ALA A 525 14.03 -3.42 9.18
CA ALA A 525 15.00 -4.21 9.93
C ALA A 525 16.14 -3.32 10.45
N GLY A 526 16.42 -3.42 11.74
CA GLY A 526 17.47 -2.64 12.40
C GLY A 526 17.04 -1.27 12.93
N GLN A 527 15.80 -0.82 12.68
CA GLN A 527 15.26 0.35 13.38
C GLN A 527 15.22 0.11 14.89
N ALA A 528 15.52 1.16 15.66
CA ALA A 528 15.69 1.07 17.12
C ALA A 528 14.42 0.58 17.84
N ASP A 529 13.25 0.95 17.33
CA ASP A 529 11.95 0.57 17.87
C ASP A 529 11.30 -0.62 17.13
N ALA A 530 11.95 -1.20 16.12
CA ALA A 530 11.52 -2.45 15.47
C ALA A 530 11.94 -3.67 16.31
N VAL A 531 11.23 -4.80 16.19
CA VAL A 531 11.62 -6.03 16.88
C VAL A 531 12.84 -6.63 16.18
N SER A 532 13.81 -7.13 16.93
CA SER A 532 15.07 -7.66 16.40
C SER A 532 15.43 -9.01 17.03
N PRO A 533 16.34 -9.79 16.41
CA PRO A 533 16.83 -11.03 17.01
C PRO A 533 17.56 -10.80 18.34
N GLN A 534 18.01 -9.59 18.65
CA GLN A 534 18.74 -9.27 19.88
C GLN A 534 17.83 -8.90 21.05
N ASP A 535 16.52 -8.75 20.82
CA ASP A 535 15.58 -8.28 21.83
C ASP A 535 15.25 -9.34 22.89
N GLY A 536 15.61 -10.60 22.67
CA GLY A 536 15.50 -11.69 23.63
C GLY A 536 16.55 -12.77 23.40
N LEU A 537 16.63 -13.73 24.34
CA LEU A 537 17.48 -14.92 24.17
C LEU A 537 17.02 -15.79 22.99
N TYR A 538 15.75 -15.67 22.62
CA TYR A 538 15.16 -16.24 21.41
C TYR A 538 14.05 -15.34 20.88
N VAL A 539 14.08 -15.03 19.59
CA VAL A 539 13.01 -14.31 18.89
C VAL A 539 12.56 -15.16 17.71
N GLU A 540 11.27 -15.44 17.68
CA GLU A 540 10.60 -16.18 16.61
C GLU A 540 9.55 -15.30 15.95
N THR A 541 9.55 -15.23 14.61
CA THR A 541 8.52 -14.52 13.86
C THR A 541 7.60 -15.49 13.15
N ILE A 542 6.29 -15.23 13.17
CA ILE A 542 5.30 -15.94 12.36
C ILE A 542 4.71 -14.93 11.39
N MET A 543 5.13 -14.98 10.13
CA MET A 543 4.76 -14.04 9.07
C MET A 543 3.58 -14.60 8.27
N SER A 544 2.42 -13.97 8.36
CA SER A 544 1.20 -14.44 7.68
C SER A 544 0.63 -13.45 6.66
N ASN A 545 1.04 -12.17 6.71
CA ASN A 545 0.71 -11.14 5.73
C ASN A 545 1.92 -10.22 5.40
N ALA A 546 3.10 -10.83 5.27
CA ALA A 546 4.34 -10.16 4.91
C ALA A 546 4.23 -9.40 3.56
N GLY A 547 4.64 -8.14 3.56
CA GLY A 547 4.67 -7.28 2.37
C GLY A 547 3.40 -6.48 2.12
N LEU A 548 2.40 -6.57 3.02
CA LEU A 548 1.21 -5.74 2.99
C LEU A 548 0.97 -5.09 4.36
N LEU A 549 0.49 -5.84 5.36
CA LEU A 549 0.37 -5.35 6.75
C LEU A 549 1.54 -5.81 7.62
N GLY A 550 2.07 -7.01 7.37
CA GLY A 550 3.26 -7.53 8.02
C GLY A 550 4.55 -7.09 7.30
N ILE A 551 5.65 -6.98 8.04
CA ILE A 551 6.95 -6.68 7.49
C ILE A 551 7.49 -7.85 6.65
N ASN A 552 8.10 -7.57 5.50
CA ASN A 552 8.57 -8.59 4.55
C ASN A 552 10.07 -8.91 4.67
N VAL A 553 10.66 -8.69 5.85
CA VAL A 553 12.06 -9.03 6.12
C VAL A 553 12.18 -9.87 7.38
N PRO A 554 13.13 -10.83 7.45
CA PRO A 554 13.36 -11.62 8.66
C PRO A 554 13.73 -10.74 9.87
N LEU A 555 13.01 -10.88 10.99
CA LEU A 555 13.24 -10.11 12.22
C LEU A 555 13.59 -10.97 13.45
N GLY A 556 13.55 -12.30 13.34
CA GLY A 556 13.88 -13.22 14.43
C GLY A 556 15.10 -14.10 14.14
N GLN A 557 15.57 -14.83 15.16
CA GLN A 557 16.50 -15.94 14.97
C GLN A 557 15.85 -17.03 14.10
N ALA A 558 14.55 -17.27 14.26
CA ALA A 558 13.76 -18.17 13.44
C ALA A 558 12.54 -17.44 12.86
N ASN A 559 12.31 -17.62 11.56
CA ASN A 559 11.28 -16.87 10.83
C ASN A 559 10.43 -17.88 10.04
N PHE A 560 9.16 -17.97 10.40
CA PHE A 560 8.21 -18.93 9.84
C PHE A 560 7.22 -18.23 8.89
N TYR A 561 7.04 -18.79 7.70
CA TYR A 561 6.20 -18.26 6.63
C TYR A 561 5.11 -19.27 6.25
N PRO A 562 4.04 -19.42 7.06
CA PRO A 562 2.89 -20.25 6.71
C PRO A 562 2.30 -19.85 5.37
N ASN A 563 2.17 -20.82 4.47
CA ASN A 563 1.65 -20.67 3.11
C ASN A 563 2.40 -19.61 2.28
N GLY A 564 3.72 -19.47 2.52
CA GLY A 564 4.55 -18.45 1.87
C GLY A 564 4.45 -17.07 2.53
N GLY A 565 3.67 -16.95 3.60
CA GLY A 565 3.66 -15.81 4.51
C GLY A 565 2.96 -14.54 4.02
N ARG A 566 2.30 -14.56 2.86
CA ARG A 566 1.57 -13.40 2.31
C ARG A 566 0.05 -13.55 2.37
N SER A 567 -0.43 -14.68 1.86
CA SER A 567 -1.85 -15.00 1.73
C SER A 567 -2.14 -16.29 2.46
N GLN A 568 -3.24 -16.35 3.18
CA GLN A 568 -3.59 -17.51 3.99
C GLN A 568 -4.84 -18.21 3.46
N PRO A 569 -4.84 -19.56 3.39
CA PRO A 569 -6.03 -20.32 3.07
C PRO A 569 -7.23 -19.93 3.94
N GLY A 570 -8.43 -19.98 3.37
CA GLY A 570 -9.67 -19.61 4.08
C GLY A 570 -9.92 -18.09 4.20
N CYS A 571 -9.00 -17.23 3.75
CA CYS A 571 -9.20 -15.77 3.78
C CYS A 571 -9.94 -15.20 2.55
N GLY A 572 -10.23 -16.02 1.52
CA GLY A 572 -10.94 -15.56 0.33
C GLY A 572 -10.23 -14.39 -0.38
N THR A 573 -10.99 -13.37 -0.79
CA THR A 573 -10.46 -12.14 -1.40
C THR A 573 -10.05 -11.15 -0.29
N ASP A 574 -8.83 -11.28 0.20
CA ASP A 574 -8.28 -10.49 1.32
C ASP A 574 -7.39 -9.33 0.84
N ILE A 575 -7.97 -8.38 0.09
CA ILE A 575 -7.22 -7.28 -0.57
C ILE A 575 -6.54 -6.35 0.45
N GLY A 576 -7.14 -6.17 1.63
CA GLY A 576 -6.55 -5.39 2.72
C GLY A 576 -5.64 -6.18 3.65
N GLY A 577 -5.46 -7.48 3.42
CA GLY A 577 -4.59 -8.36 4.23
C GLY A 577 -5.07 -8.63 5.65
N SER A 578 -6.18 -8.04 6.10
CA SER A 578 -6.64 -8.10 7.49
C SER A 578 -6.90 -9.53 7.98
N CYS A 579 -7.42 -10.41 7.11
CA CYS A 579 -7.65 -11.81 7.49
C CYS A 579 -6.32 -12.54 7.63
N ALA A 580 -5.46 -12.46 6.62
CA ALA A 580 -4.14 -13.07 6.60
C ALA A 580 -3.26 -12.54 7.75
N HIS A 581 -3.36 -11.26 8.08
CA HIS A 581 -2.65 -10.64 9.21
C HIS A 581 -3.11 -11.25 10.54
N ALA A 582 -4.43 -11.39 10.73
CA ALA A 582 -5.00 -12.00 11.92
C ALA A 582 -4.78 -13.52 12.05
N ARG A 583 -4.15 -14.19 11.07
CA ARG A 583 -3.87 -15.64 11.13
C ARG A 583 -2.67 -16.00 12.00
N ALA A 584 -1.62 -15.19 12.04
CA ALA A 584 -0.46 -15.45 12.91
C ALA A 584 -0.83 -15.74 14.37
N PRO A 585 -1.65 -14.91 15.06
CA PRO A 585 -2.07 -15.24 16.42
C PRO A 585 -2.94 -16.51 16.53
N GLN A 586 -3.72 -16.84 15.50
CA GLN A 586 -4.50 -18.08 15.48
C GLN A 586 -3.59 -19.31 15.38
N PHE A 587 -2.63 -19.29 14.45
CA PHE A 587 -1.65 -20.36 14.31
C PHE A 587 -0.84 -20.57 15.60
N TYR A 588 -0.41 -19.48 16.23
CA TYR A 588 0.29 -19.57 17.50
C TYR A 588 -0.60 -20.15 18.60
N ALA A 589 -1.84 -19.67 18.76
CA ALA A 589 -2.76 -20.22 19.75
C ALA A 589 -3.03 -21.72 19.52
N GLU A 590 -3.21 -22.15 18.27
CA GLU A 590 -3.40 -23.56 17.92
C GLU A 590 -2.15 -24.41 18.20
N SER A 591 -0.95 -23.86 18.02
CA SER A 591 0.31 -24.58 18.26
C SER A 591 0.53 -24.93 19.74
N ILE A 592 -0.13 -24.24 20.67
CA ILE A 592 0.01 -24.45 22.11
C ILE A 592 -0.72 -25.73 22.51
N GLY A 593 0.05 -26.76 22.89
CA GLY A 593 -0.48 -28.06 23.29
C GLY A 593 -1.08 -28.87 22.15
N ALA A 594 -0.71 -28.56 20.90
CA ALA A 594 -1.20 -29.28 19.73
C ALA A 594 -0.75 -30.74 19.74
N SER A 595 -1.68 -31.67 19.45
CA SER A 595 -1.35 -33.09 19.25
C SER A 595 -0.63 -33.33 17.91
N VAL A 596 -0.82 -32.43 16.95
CA VAL A 596 -0.13 -32.42 15.65
C VAL A 596 0.68 -31.13 15.58
N PRO A 597 2.01 -31.18 15.45
CA PRO A 597 2.83 -29.98 15.41
C PRO A 597 2.78 -29.29 14.05
N PHE A 598 2.95 -27.96 14.03
CA PHE A 598 3.18 -27.17 12.82
C PHE A 598 4.61 -27.36 12.29
N ARG A 599 4.90 -28.58 11.83
CA ARG A 599 6.22 -28.95 11.31
C ARG A 599 6.53 -28.15 10.04
N SER A 600 7.66 -27.46 10.05
CA SER A 600 8.07 -26.51 9.02
C SER A 600 9.44 -26.89 8.46
N THR A 601 9.56 -26.84 7.14
CA THR A 601 10.79 -27.13 6.40
C THR A 601 11.71 -25.93 6.41
N ARG A 602 12.98 -26.14 6.75
CA ARG A 602 14.00 -25.10 6.69
C ARG A 602 14.40 -24.82 5.23
N CYS A 603 14.23 -23.59 4.78
CA CYS A 603 14.57 -23.16 3.42
C CYS A 603 16.01 -22.63 3.37
N ALA A 604 16.58 -22.48 2.18
CA ALA A 604 17.97 -22.02 2.04
C ALA A 604 18.14 -20.57 2.51
N ASN A 605 17.20 -19.70 2.14
CA ASN A 605 17.22 -18.28 2.47
C ASN A 605 15.80 -17.68 2.30
N HIS A 606 15.69 -16.37 2.55
CA HIS A 606 14.44 -15.65 2.44
C HIS A 606 14.01 -15.40 0.98
N ASP A 607 14.96 -15.29 0.05
CA ASP A 607 14.66 -15.07 -1.37
C ASP A 607 13.86 -16.24 -1.97
N GLU A 608 14.08 -17.46 -1.48
CA GLU A 608 13.27 -18.62 -1.85
C GLU A 608 11.79 -18.45 -1.47
N ILE A 609 11.50 -17.91 -0.28
CA ILE A 609 10.12 -17.62 0.14
C ILE A 609 9.48 -16.60 -0.80
N LEU A 610 10.21 -15.56 -1.19
CA LEU A 610 9.74 -14.54 -2.13
C LEU A 610 9.48 -15.12 -3.53
N ALA A 611 10.28 -16.11 -3.95
CA ALA A 611 10.12 -16.82 -5.20
C ALA A 611 9.08 -17.97 -5.14
N GLY A 612 8.46 -18.22 -3.98
CA GLY A 612 7.46 -19.28 -3.80
C GLY A 612 8.05 -20.70 -3.80
N VAL A 613 9.33 -20.84 -3.49
CA VAL A 613 10.04 -22.12 -3.42
C VAL A 613 10.66 -22.31 -2.03
N CYS A 614 11.08 -23.54 -1.70
CA CYS A 614 11.81 -23.81 -0.47
C CYS A 614 12.67 -25.06 -0.66
N THR A 615 13.99 -24.87 -0.75
CA THR A 615 14.94 -25.98 -0.84
C THR A 615 15.33 -26.41 0.58
N PRO A 616 15.11 -27.67 0.98
CA PRO A 616 15.49 -28.14 2.31
C PRO A 616 16.98 -27.91 2.58
N SER A 617 17.29 -27.05 3.57
CA SER A 617 18.65 -26.60 3.87
C SER A 617 19.18 -27.05 5.24
N GLY A 618 18.36 -27.78 6.01
CA GLY A 618 18.70 -28.22 7.35
C GLY A 618 17.53 -28.91 8.06
N PRO A 619 17.62 -29.11 9.39
CA PRO A 619 16.58 -29.80 10.14
C PRO A 619 15.29 -28.97 10.17
N ASP A 620 14.16 -29.67 10.04
CA ASP A 620 12.83 -29.11 10.26
C ASP A 620 12.66 -28.60 11.70
N ALA A 621 11.77 -27.63 11.87
CA ALA A 621 11.37 -27.12 13.18
C ALA A 621 9.85 -26.94 13.26
N ASN A 622 9.31 -26.93 14.47
CA ASN A 622 7.89 -26.65 14.67
C ASN A 622 7.70 -25.14 14.82
N MET A 623 6.75 -24.57 14.08
CA MET A 623 6.34 -23.18 14.27
C MET A 623 5.56 -23.05 15.60
N GLY A 624 5.89 -22.03 16.40
CA GLY A 624 5.21 -21.73 17.64
C GLY A 624 5.41 -22.78 18.74
N GLY A 625 4.39 -22.90 19.59
CA GLY A 625 4.30 -23.89 20.65
C GLY A 625 4.64 -23.35 22.04
N GLN A 626 4.42 -24.24 23.01
CA GLN A 626 4.79 -24.04 24.41
C GLN A 626 5.29 -25.39 24.97
N PRO A 627 6.58 -25.52 25.35
CA PRO A 627 7.61 -24.47 25.38
C PRO A 627 8.08 -24.03 23.99
N SER A 628 8.73 -22.86 23.91
CA SER A 628 9.29 -22.33 22.66
C SER A 628 10.47 -23.17 22.13
N ASN A 629 10.98 -22.77 20.97
CA ASN A 629 12.16 -23.35 20.35
C ASN A 629 13.50 -22.88 20.94
N PHE A 630 13.48 -22.05 21.99
CA PHE A 630 14.69 -21.63 22.69
C PHE A 630 15.51 -22.84 23.17
N GLY A 631 16.83 -22.79 22.98
CA GLY A 631 17.76 -23.87 23.35
C GLY A 631 17.73 -25.11 22.44
N ARG A 632 16.88 -25.14 21.39
CA ARG A 632 16.78 -26.27 20.44
C ARG A 632 17.61 -26.10 19.17
N GLY A 633 18.36 -25.01 19.05
CA GLY A 633 19.17 -24.71 17.87
C GLY A 633 18.38 -24.26 16.64
N VAL A 634 17.09 -23.98 16.77
CA VAL A 634 16.22 -23.55 15.67
C VAL A 634 16.57 -22.13 15.26
N ASN A 635 17.07 -21.97 14.04
CA ASN A 635 17.36 -20.68 13.42
C ASN A 635 17.21 -20.74 11.89
N GLY A 636 17.00 -19.58 11.28
CA GLY A 636 16.87 -19.42 9.83
C GLY A 636 15.43 -19.19 9.37
N ILE A 637 15.16 -19.59 8.13
CA ILE A 637 13.91 -19.35 7.41
C ILE A 637 13.16 -20.67 7.26
N PHE A 638 11.87 -20.68 7.56
CA PHE A 638 11.04 -21.87 7.58
C PHE A 638 9.75 -21.66 6.80
N PHE A 639 9.37 -22.66 6.01
CA PHE A 639 8.12 -22.73 5.27
C PHE A 639 7.25 -23.88 5.77
N LEU A 640 5.95 -23.68 5.77
CA LEU A 640 4.95 -24.72 6.04
C LEU A 640 3.65 -24.37 5.32
N THR A 641 2.76 -25.35 5.18
CA THR A 641 1.39 -25.14 4.70
C THR A 641 0.39 -25.35 5.83
N THR A 642 -0.74 -24.66 5.77
CA THR A 642 -1.85 -24.79 6.73
C THR A 642 -3.19 -24.89 6.00
N ASN A 643 -4.22 -25.39 6.68
CA ASN A 643 -5.58 -25.43 6.14
C ASN A 643 -6.26 -24.05 6.24
N GLY A 644 -7.39 -23.90 5.54
CA GLY A 644 -8.23 -22.70 5.61
C GLY A 644 -9.17 -22.65 6.81
N ASP A 645 -9.48 -23.79 7.43
CA ASP A 645 -10.32 -23.90 8.62
C ASP A 645 -9.54 -24.54 9.78
N ALA A 646 -9.98 -24.27 11.01
CA ALA A 646 -9.43 -24.91 12.19
C ALA A 646 -9.87 -26.40 12.28
N PRO A 647 -9.00 -27.35 12.65
CA PRO A 647 -7.58 -27.16 12.97
C PRO A 647 -6.73 -26.89 11.71
N SER A 648 -5.88 -25.86 11.81
CA SER A 648 -5.09 -25.32 10.71
C SER A 648 -3.88 -26.20 10.37
N CYS A 649 -3.51 -27.18 11.22
CA CYS A 649 -2.44 -28.13 10.90
C CYS A 649 -2.85 -29.07 9.74
N PRO A 650 -2.00 -29.27 8.72
CA PRO A 650 -2.27 -30.25 7.68
C PRO A 650 -2.31 -31.68 8.25
N CYS A 651 -3.31 -32.46 7.84
CA CYS A 651 -3.39 -33.88 8.20
C CYS A 651 -2.31 -34.66 7.42
N PRO A 652 -1.52 -35.56 8.05
CA PRO A 652 -0.47 -36.27 7.33
C PRO A 652 -1.07 -37.13 6.21
N THR A 653 -0.61 -36.93 4.97
CA THR A 653 -1.07 -37.68 3.78
C THR A 653 -0.36 -39.02 3.57
N ALA A 654 0.48 -39.47 4.52
CA ALA A 654 1.09 -40.79 4.47
C ALA A 654 1.12 -41.43 5.87
N LEU A 655 0.18 -42.34 6.13
CA LEU A 655 0.38 -43.37 7.13
C LEU A 655 1.33 -44.42 6.54
N SER A 656 2.56 -44.47 7.04
CA SER A 656 3.46 -45.62 6.87
C SER A 656 2.78 -46.88 7.44
N PRO A 657 2.86 -48.06 6.78
CA PRO A 657 2.21 -49.28 7.26
C PRO A 657 2.73 -49.83 8.61
N TRP A 658 3.66 -49.16 9.30
CA TRP A 658 4.38 -49.73 10.44
C TRP A 658 4.25 -48.99 11.79
N ASP A 659 3.50 -47.89 11.90
CA ASP A 659 3.32 -47.20 13.19
C ASP A 659 2.01 -47.59 13.89
N THR A 660 2.09 -48.63 14.74
CA THR A 660 0.95 -49.20 15.49
C THR A 660 0.76 -48.63 16.90
N GLN A 661 1.10 -47.37 17.17
CA GLN A 661 1.04 -46.81 18.54
C GLN A 661 0.07 -45.63 18.80
N CYS A 662 -0.97 -45.43 17.98
CA CYS A 662 -2.07 -44.52 18.31
C CYS A 662 -3.41 -45.25 18.42
N VAL A 663 -3.49 -46.22 19.33
CA VAL A 663 -4.77 -46.78 19.79
C VAL A 663 -4.79 -46.63 21.32
N ASN A 664 -5.82 -45.94 21.83
CA ASN A 664 -6.21 -45.75 23.24
C ASN A 664 -5.91 -44.38 23.87
N ARG A 665 -6.77 -43.39 23.59
CA ARG A 665 -7.62 -42.70 24.60
C ARG A 665 -8.66 -41.84 23.87
N ALA A 666 -9.91 -42.02 24.27
CA ALA A 666 -11.10 -41.61 23.53
C ALA A 666 -11.47 -40.13 23.69
N GLN A 667 -11.75 -39.44 22.56
CA GLN A 667 -12.99 -38.71 22.22
C GLN A 667 -12.98 -38.37 20.69
N PRO A 668 -14.13 -38.27 20.01
CA PRO A 668 -14.31 -38.90 18.69
C PRO A 668 -13.80 -38.10 17.48
N LEU A 669 -12.89 -38.71 16.71
CA LEU A 669 -12.56 -38.38 15.32
C LEU A 669 -13.68 -38.85 14.38
N THR A 670 -14.75 -38.06 14.25
CA THR A 670 -15.81 -38.32 13.25
C THR A 670 -15.57 -37.62 11.90
N ASP A 671 -14.68 -36.64 11.81
CA ASP A 671 -14.55 -35.83 10.58
C ASP A 671 -13.44 -36.29 9.61
N CYS A 672 -12.43 -37.05 10.07
CA CYS A 672 -11.38 -37.56 9.16
C CYS A 672 -11.80 -38.79 8.32
N LYS A 673 -12.89 -39.50 8.66
CA LYS A 673 -13.28 -40.74 7.96
C LYS A 673 -14.09 -40.52 6.67
N LYS A 674 -14.54 -39.31 6.37
CA LYS A 674 -15.37 -39.05 5.18
C LYS A 674 -14.58 -38.88 3.88
N TYR A 675 -13.27 -38.70 3.95
CA TYR A 675 -12.43 -38.42 2.77
C TYR A 675 -11.48 -39.56 2.36
N ALA A 676 -11.52 -40.70 3.06
CA ALA A 676 -10.68 -41.87 2.73
C ALA A 676 -11.36 -42.90 1.81
N ASN A 677 -12.66 -42.77 1.51
CA ASN A 677 -13.40 -43.71 0.66
C ASN A 677 -13.91 -43.00 -0.60
N ASN A 678 -13.01 -42.73 -1.54
CA ASN A 678 -13.29 -42.65 -2.98
C ASN A 678 -11.95 -42.74 -3.72
N ALA A 679 -11.29 -43.90 -3.60
CA ALA A 679 -10.33 -44.34 -4.60
C ALA A 679 -11.14 -44.72 -5.85
N PHE A 680 -10.98 -43.98 -6.94
CA PHE A 680 -11.49 -44.39 -8.24
C PHE A 680 -10.58 -45.46 -8.83
N ASP A 681 -11.19 -46.62 -9.06
CA ASP A 681 -10.69 -47.76 -9.83
C ASP A 681 -10.43 -47.33 -11.28
N LEU A 682 -9.23 -47.61 -11.78
CA LEU A 682 -8.81 -47.33 -13.17
C LEU A 682 -9.25 -48.49 -14.06
N SER A 683 -10.53 -48.52 -14.46
CA SER A 683 -10.98 -49.41 -15.54
C SER A 683 -12.34 -49.02 -16.15
N ASP A 684 -12.48 -47.83 -16.74
CA ASP A 684 -13.28 -47.70 -17.97
C ASP A 684 -13.00 -46.37 -18.69
N GLY A 685 -12.82 -46.44 -20.01
CA GLY A 685 -12.50 -45.29 -20.85
C GLY A 685 -13.77 -44.55 -21.25
N THR A 686 -14.10 -43.45 -20.58
CA THR A 686 -14.95 -42.38 -21.13
C THR A 686 -14.62 -41.04 -20.46
N VAL A 687 -14.30 -40.02 -21.25
CA VAL A 687 -14.07 -38.64 -20.80
C VAL A 687 -15.36 -37.84 -21.00
N PRO A 688 -15.84 -37.12 -19.97
CA PRO A 688 -16.37 -35.79 -20.21
C PRO A 688 -15.87 -34.72 -19.23
N THR A 689 -15.83 -33.52 -19.79
CA THR A 689 -15.42 -32.18 -19.38
C THR A 689 -15.99 -31.56 -18.08
N LYS A 690 -15.17 -30.65 -17.53
CA LYS A 690 -15.42 -29.36 -16.83
C LYS A 690 -16.05 -29.37 -15.43
N LEU A 691 -15.25 -28.86 -14.47
CA LEU A 691 -15.66 -27.96 -13.39
C LEU A 691 -14.58 -26.87 -13.19
N HIS A 692 -15.02 -25.62 -13.13
CA HIS A 692 -14.23 -24.39 -13.02
C HIS A 692 -13.77 -24.10 -11.58
N GLY A 693 -12.61 -23.45 -11.45
CA GLY A 693 -12.21 -22.73 -10.24
C GLY A 693 -10.69 -22.61 -10.09
N GLY A 694 -10.10 -21.54 -10.59
CA GLY A 694 -8.70 -21.21 -10.33
C GLY A 694 -8.15 -20.19 -11.30
N ASN A 695 -8.05 -18.93 -10.88
CA ASN A 695 -7.09 -17.97 -11.43
C ASN A 695 -6.98 -16.75 -10.51
N LEU A 696 -5.82 -16.59 -9.89
CA LEU A 696 -4.98 -15.39 -9.98
C LEU A 696 -3.61 -15.72 -9.34
N TYR A 697 -2.53 -15.43 -10.08
CA TYR A 697 -1.10 -15.53 -9.71
C TYR A 697 -0.40 -16.90 -9.80
N THR A 698 -0.18 -17.40 -11.03
CA THR A 698 0.89 -18.37 -11.34
C THR A 698 1.64 -18.08 -12.65
N ASN A 699 1.39 -16.96 -13.33
CA ASN A 699 1.86 -16.78 -14.72
C ASN A 699 3.20 -16.08 -14.93
N THR A 700 3.93 -15.64 -13.91
CA THR A 700 5.22 -14.95 -14.14
C THR A 700 6.43 -15.88 -14.01
N VAL A 701 6.45 -16.78 -13.02
CA VAL A 701 7.57 -17.72 -12.82
C VAL A 701 7.51 -18.92 -13.78
N ALA A 702 6.29 -19.39 -14.11
CA ALA A 702 6.11 -20.44 -15.10
C ALA A 702 6.51 -19.95 -16.51
N PHE A 703 6.34 -18.65 -16.82
CA PHE A 703 6.73 -18.08 -18.11
C PHE A 703 8.26 -18.05 -18.30
N GLU A 704 9.03 -17.65 -17.29
CA GLU A 704 10.51 -17.66 -17.37
C GLU A 704 11.08 -19.09 -17.38
N GLN A 705 10.51 -20.02 -16.63
CA GLN A 705 10.93 -21.43 -16.65
C GLN A 705 10.57 -22.14 -17.97
N GLN A 706 9.49 -21.72 -18.63
CA GLN A 706 9.03 -22.30 -19.91
C GLN A 706 9.73 -21.66 -21.13
N GLU A 707 10.22 -20.43 -21.03
CA GLU A 707 11.06 -19.79 -22.05
C GLU A 707 12.53 -20.26 -22.01
N ALA A 708 13.06 -20.55 -20.81
CA ALA A 708 14.39 -21.17 -20.67
C ALA A 708 14.45 -22.58 -21.29
N ALA A 709 13.33 -23.30 -21.33
CA ALA A 709 13.24 -24.65 -21.91
C ALA A 709 13.10 -24.67 -23.45
N LYS A 710 12.96 -23.51 -24.11
CA LYS A 710 12.74 -23.39 -25.57
C LYS A 710 13.97 -22.95 -26.37
N ARG A 711 15.10 -22.68 -25.72
CA ARG A 711 16.33 -22.26 -26.40
C ARG A 711 17.22 -23.47 -26.70
N SER A 712 17.75 -23.54 -27.92
CA SER A 712 18.74 -24.57 -28.23
C SER A 712 20.07 -24.23 -27.55
N LEU A 713 20.79 -25.25 -27.07
CA LEU A 713 22.13 -25.12 -26.48
C LEU A 713 23.11 -24.32 -27.37
N GLU A 714 22.86 -24.29 -28.68
CA GLU A 714 23.65 -23.57 -29.66
C GLU A 714 23.34 -22.06 -29.73
N ALA A 715 22.08 -21.67 -29.42
CA ALA A 715 21.66 -20.26 -29.33
C ALA A 715 22.11 -19.62 -28.01
N ASP A 716 22.02 -20.35 -26.89
CA ASP A 716 22.52 -19.87 -25.59
C ASP A 716 24.05 -19.81 -25.54
N SER A 717 24.76 -20.73 -26.21
CA SER A 717 26.22 -20.65 -26.39
C SER A 717 26.65 -19.45 -27.24
N LYS A 718 25.90 -19.12 -28.31
CA LYS A 718 26.15 -17.91 -29.12
C LYS A 718 25.84 -16.62 -28.38
N LEU A 719 24.76 -16.60 -27.58
CA LEU A 719 24.41 -15.44 -26.76
C LEU A 719 25.44 -15.25 -25.64
N PHE A 720 25.83 -16.32 -24.93
CA PHE A 720 26.87 -16.27 -23.90
C PHE A 720 28.24 -15.83 -24.45
N HIS A 721 28.64 -16.31 -25.64
CA HIS A 721 29.88 -15.84 -26.28
C HIS A 721 29.79 -14.40 -26.78
N ALA A 722 28.64 -13.97 -27.33
CA ALA A 722 28.45 -12.58 -27.73
C ALA A 722 28.47 -11.61 -26.53
N THR A 723 27.85 -12.00 -25.41
CA THR A 723 27.87 -11.21 -24.17
C THR A 723 29.27 -11.19 -23.53
N CYS A 724 30.02 -12.29 -23.60
CA CYS A 724 31.43 -12.31 -23.17
C CYS A 724 32.31 -11.41 -24.07
N ASP A 725 32.12 -11.43 -25.39
CA ASP A 725 32.87 -10.56 -26.32
C ASP A 725 32.51 -9.07 -26.12
N GLU A 726 31.24 -8.76 -25.79
CA GLU A 726 30.83 -7.40 -25.42
C GLU A 726 31.39 -6.95 -24.07
N LEU A 727 31.42 -7.84 -23.07
CA LEU A 727 32.05 -7.57 -21.78
C LEU A 727 33.56 -7.37 -21.91
N HIS A 728 34.24 -8.16 -22.73
CA HIS A 728 35.67 -7.99 -23.02
C HIS A 728 35.94 -6.63 -23.70
N LYS A 729 35.11 -6.22 -24.67
CA LYS A 729 35.19 -4.87 -25.27
C LYS A 729 34.94 -3.77 -24.24
N LEU A 730 34.01 -3.97 -23.32
CA LEU A 730 33.72 -3.02 -22.26
C LEU A 730 34.91 -2.91 -21.28
N PHE A 731 35.55 -4.03 -20.93
CA PHE A 731 36.72 -4.05 -20.07
C PHE A 731 37.95 -3.44 -20.76
N ASP A 732 38.16 -3.66 -22.05
CA ASP A 732 39.23 -3.01 -22.83
C ASP A 732 39.03 -1.49 -22.91
N VAL A 733 37.78 -1.03 -23.07
CA VAL A 733 37.43 0.41 -22.99
C VAL A 733 37.70 0.97 -21.59
N ILE A 734 37.35 0.24 -20.52
CA ILE A 734 37.62 0.65 -19.13
C ILE A 734 39.13 0.70 -18.85
N VAL A 735 39.92 -0.24 -19.36
CA VAL A 735 41.38 -0.24 -19.21
C VAL A 735 41.99 0.95 -19.97
N THR A 736 41.55 1.21 -21.20
CA THR A 736 42.01 2.34 -22.02
C THR A 736 41.68 3.69 -21.35
N LEU A 737 40.47 3.84 -20.82
CA LEU A 737 40.07 5.04 -20.07
C LEU A 737 40.84 5.23 -18.76
N LYS A 738 41.32 4.14 -18.15
CA LYS A 738 42.12 4.17 -16.92
C LYS A 738 43.58 4.52 -17.20
N GLU A 739 44.13 4.09 -18.33
CA GLU A 739 45.46 4.50 -18.82
C GLU A 739 45.46 5.96 -19.30
N GLU A 740 44.39 6.42 -19.96
CA GLU A 740 44.22 7.83 -20.36
C GLU A 740 43.95 8.75 -19.15
N GLY A 741 43.22 8.27 -18.15
CA GLY A 741 43.00 8.98 -16.88
C GLY A 741 44.29 9.14 -16.07
N ALA A 742 45.13 8.09 -16.00
CA ALA A 742 46.42 8.14 -15.31
C ALA A 742 47.45 9.05 -16.00
N ALA A 743 47.34 9.27 -17.32
CA ALA A 743 48.18 10.23 -18.05
C ALA A 743 47.73 11.70 -17.86
N SER A 744 46.53 11.94 -17.33
CA SER A 744 46.00 13.29 -17.09
C SER A 744 46.26 13.83 -15.68
N GLU A 745 46.66 12.97 -14.72
CA GLU A 745 47.06 13.37 -13.36
C GLU A 745 48.56 13.73 -13.23
N GLU A 746 49.37 13.59 -14.30
CA GLU A 746 50.77 14.07 -14.33
C GLU A 746 50.97 15.41 -15.07
N VAL A 747 49.91 16.03 -15.60
CA VAL A 747 49.94 17.42 -16.11
C VAL A 747 48.63 18.14 -15.81
N GLN A 748 48.45 18.61 -14.57
CA GLN A 748 47.94 19.95 -14.23
C GLN A 748 47.98 20.22 -12.72
#